data_AF-A0AAV6VNA4-F1
#
_entry.id   AF-A0AAV6VNA4-F1
#
_cell.length_a   1.000
_cell.length_b   1.000
_cell.length_c   1.000
_cell.angle_alpha   90.00
_cell.angle_beta   90.00
_cell.angle_gamma   90.00
#
_symmetry.space_group_name_H-M   'P 1'
#
loop_
_entity.id
_entity.type
_entity.pdbx_description
1 polymer ?
#
loop_
_entity_poly.entity_id
_entity_poly.type
_entity_poly.pdbx_seq_one_letter_code
_entity_poly.pdbx_strand_id
1 'polypeptide(L)'
;MESFLQESKLNLKNANESSTIQIVLGNESCDLDSAISAIVMAYYIHKVQKSSDIVVPVLNVKRCELPTKTEVVFFLEETSVHTSDVICIDEIDLKALHENGKLGIVLVDHNALSVEQSYLESRVLEIVDHHSIDNPEGIKKLKTKIEPVGSCSTLIAEEILTNHPSIMDPQIAMLLYGTILLDTVGLQESAKRVTEKDKEIVTKLETFLEGISRDELFETLQQVKFDVSTLSPAQLLYKDTKYLKDDSTSLAIVSLPTLLQDVMQEEQFISALGDMSCAKDLKSIILMGVKVTDGNVKRQIAVYDETPASLKKIASYLKSQENPSLDLQQIPLATNSAVLFDQGNFALTRKFVMPAMQKYLKCSSSDKSEINHADSNRIEDNKTLDSNSLESNHTGDGDFVDEGFVNYQPESLDFPDSPQHTKLLENYKVKNVTSPGFVSVIPEPDEIDSSENVQTTGGTLKRIAVQLNVLEKTVEEDDQRSLSSLSNRSDAFSQSEDIILDDATFDDDLLDNSDYLDSPLSDPIPEMSAAEEFEKERSWRSCTLNGEEKKIDMKVIEPYRKVLSHGGYHGSPHNAIIIFSACYLPDRSRNDYDYVMDNLFMYVITTLDELVAEDYVLVYLHGATERSNMPSFGWLKRCYQMIDRRLRKNLKGLYLVHPTFWLKTIVIMTRPFISSKFTRKLRFVYSLKELSSLIPLDHVCIPDKVKDYDEDLFDDE
;
A
#
# COMPACT_ATOMS: atom_id res chain seq x y z
N MET A 1 29.78 19.75 -2.99
CA MET A 1 28.70 19.31 -3.90
C MET A 1 28.11 20.50 -4.69
N GLU A 2 27.55 21.48 -3.97
CA GLU A 2 26.97 22.77 -4.37
C GLU A 2 27.45 23.31 -5.73
N SER A 3 28.75 23.58 -5.88
CA SER A 3 29.28 24.21 -7.09
C SER A 3 29.06 23.40 -8.36
N PHE A 4 29.03 22.06 -8.27
CA PHE A 4 28.68 21.20 -9.41
C PHE A 4 27.19 21.30 -9.75
N LEU A 5 26.30 21.38 -8.75
CA LEU A 5 24.87 21.52 -8.98
C LEU A 5 24.57 22.87 -9.66
N GLN A 6 25.13 23.95 -9.11
CA GLN A 6 25.04 25.31 -9.68
C GLN A 6 25.62 25.37 -11.10
N GLU A 7 26.80 24.77 -11.34
CA GLU A 7 27.42 24.68 -12.66
C GLU A 7 26.56 23.85 -13.63
N SER A 8 26.02 22.70 -13.22
CA SER A 8 25.16 21.86 -14.07
C SER A 8 23.87 22.60 -14.47
N LYS A 9 23.27 23.35 -13.55
CA LYS A 9 22.05 24.15 -13.76
C LYS A 9 22.31 25.39 -14.62
N LEU A 10 23.51 25.96 -14.57
CA LEU A 10 23.96 27.04 -15.47
C LEU A 10 24.29 26.50 -16.87
N ASN A 11 25.04 25.41 -16.96
CA ASN A 11 25.45 24.80 -18.22
C ASN A 11 24.24 24.25 -18.99
N LEU A 12 23.26 23.65 -18.31
CA LEU A 12 21.99 23.22 -18.93
C LEU A 12 21.21 24.40 -19.52
N LYS A 13 21.15 25.55 -18.84
CA LYS A 13 20.51 26.78 -19.37
C LYS A 13 21.27 27.37 -20.57
N ASN A 14 22.58 27.15 -20.63
CA ASN A 14 23.47 27.59 -21.72
C ASN A 14 23.71 26.51 -22.78
N ALA A 15 23.00 25.38 -22.72
CA ALA A 15 23.14 24.27 -23.66
C ALA A 15 22.77 24.72 -25.09
N ASN A 16 23.49 24.20 -26.07
CA ASN A 16 23.40 24.68 -27.46
C ASN A 16 23.20 23.54 -28.47
N GLU A 17 23.06 23.91 -29.75
CA GLU A 17 22.92 23.00 -30.91
C GLU A 17 23.89 21.80 -30.93
N SER A 18 25.08 21.95 -30.34
CA SER A 18 26.10 20.89 -30.23
C SER A 18 26.01 20.04 -28.95
N SER A 19 25.67 20.62 -27.80
CA SER A 19 25.82 20.02 -26.47
C SER A 19 25.24 18.59 -26.33
N THR A 20 26.01 17.70 -25.71
CA THR A 20 25.51 16.41 -25.20
C THR A 20 25.11 16.54 -23.72
N ILE A 21 23.95 15.99 -23.36
CA ILE A 21 23.39 16.10 -22.00
C ILE A 21 23.15 14.69 -21.46
N GLN A 22 23.81 14.38 -20.34
CA GLN A 22 23.62 13.14 -19.61
C GLN A 22 22.87 13.43 -18.31
N ILE A 23 21.73 12.77 -18.11
CA ILE A 23 20.90 12.92 -16.93
C ILE A 23 21.08 11.71 -16.03
N VAL A 24 21.13 11.94 -14.71
CA VAL A 24 20.92 10.89 -13.72
C VAL A 24 19.55 11.10 -13.09
N LEU A 25 18.70 10.09 -13.15
CA LEU A 25 17.30 10.15 -12.78
C LEU A 25 16.99 9.10 -11.71
N GLY A 26 16.40 9.53 -10.59
CA GLY A 26 15.82 8.63 -9.58
C GLY A 26 14.39 8.20 -9.92
N ASN A 27 13.81 7.34 -9.10
CA ASN A 27 12.42 6.87 -9.27
C ASN A 27 11.39 7.95 -8.89
N GLU A 28 10.13 7.80 -9.33
CA GLU A 28 9.04 8.77 -9.07
C GLU A 28 8.58 8.83 -7.59
N SER A 29 9.04 7.91 -6.72
CA SER A 29 8.91 8.07 -5.27
C SER A 29 9.74 9.26 -4.81
N CYS A 30 10.94 9.47 -5.37
CA CYS A 30 11.86 10.55 -5.00
C CYS A 30 12.00 10.68 -3.47
N ASP A 31 12.19 9.54 -2.83
CA ASP A 31 12.62 9.39 -1.45
C ASP A 31 14.14 9.68 -1.34
N LEU A 32 14.72 9.36 -0.18
CA LEU A 32 16.10 9.72 0.12
C LEU A 32 17.09 8.98 -0.79
N ASP A 33 16.88 7.70 -1.07
CA ASP A 33 17.82 6.94 -1.89
C ASP A 33 17.80 7.40 -3.34
N SER A 34 16.63 7.50 -3.97
CA SER A 34 16.53 8.06 -5.32
C SER A 34 17.09 9.48 -5.44
N ALA A 35 16.89 10.34 -4.44
CA ALA A 35 17.39 11.70 -4.47
C ALA A 35 18.92 11.77 -4.32
N ILE A 36 19.48 11.07 -3.32
CA ILE A 36 20.92 11.11 -3.04
C ILE A 36 21.70 10.30 -4.09
N SER A 37 21.20 9.13 -4.48
CA SER A 37 21.77 8.34 -5.57
C SER A 37 21.90 9.17 -6.85
N ALA A 38 20.87 9.95 -7.22
CA ALA A 38 20.91 10.78 -8.43
C ALA A 38 21.97 11.88 -8.34
N ILE A 39 22.01 12.62 -7.23
CA ILE A 39 22.96 13.71 -6.98
C ILE A 39 24.40 13.21 -6.95
N VAL A 40 24.68 12.14 -6.20
CA VAL A 40 26.03 11.63 -5.98
C VAL A 40 26.56 10.90 -7.22
N MET A 41 25.74 10.10 -7.91
CA MET A 41 26.15 9.46 -9.17
C MET A 41 26.38 10.49 -10.28
N ALA A 42 25.58 11.56 -10.37
CA ALA A 42 25.83 12.65 -11.33
C ALA A 42 27.15 13.37 -11.04
N TYR A 43 27.46 13.64 -9.77
CA TYR A 43 28.74 14.23 -9.36
C TYR A 43 29.92 13.32 -9.70
N TYR A 44 29.81 12.02 -9.40
CA TYR A 44 30.82 11.00 -9.75
C TYR A 44 31.06 10.95 -11.26
N ILE A 45 30.00 10.86 -12.07
CA ILE A 45 30.10 10.87 -13.54
C ILE A 45 30.80 12.14 -14.01
N HIS A 46 30.42 13.33 -13.53
CA HIS A 46 31.07 14.60 -13.89
C HIS A 46 32.57 14.67 -13.49
N LYS A 47 32.98 14.03 -12.39
CA LYS A 47 34.40 13.99 -11.98
C LYS A 47 35.24 12.95 -12.73
N VAL A 48 34.64 11.83 -13.15
CA VAL A 48 35.34 10.71 -13.81
C VAL A 48 35.28 10.80 -15.34
N GLN A 49 34.12 11.11 -15.89
CA GLN A 49 33.84 11.07 -17.33
C GLN A 49 33.82 12.47 -17.93
N LYS A 50 34.53 12.63 -19.05
CA LYS A 50 34.53 13.85 -19.89
C LYS A 50 33.88 13.60 -21.26
N SER A 51 33.02 12.60 -21.34
CA SER A 51 32.33 12.16 -22.57
C SER A 51 31.06 12.95 -22.89
N SER A 52 30.49 13.60 -21.88
CA SER A 52 29.24 14.36 -21.96
C SER A 52 29.53 15.81 -21.57
N ASP A 53 29.09 16.77 -22.39
CA ASP A 53 29.38 18.20 -22.15
C ASP A 53 28.72 18.69 -20.85
N ILE A 54 27.55 18.13 -20.51
CA ILE A 54 26.74 18.51 -19.37
C ILE A 54 26.24 17.23 -18.69
N VAL A 55 26.42 17.12 -17.38
CA VAL A 55 25.90 16.04 -16.54
C VAL A 55 24.99 16.65 -15.49
N VAL A 56 23.74 16.16 -15.37
CA VAL A 56 22.69 16.78 -14.54
C VAL A 56 21.99 15.74 -13.67
N PRO A 57 21.96 15.89 -12.33
CA PRO A 57 21.03 15.14 -11.49
C PRO A 57 19.62 15.75 -11.57
N VAL A 58 18.62 14.91 -11.83
CA VAL A 58 17.21 15.31 -11.86
C VAL A 58 16.45 14.53 -10.77
N LEU A 59 15.88 15.27 -9.82
CA LEU A 59 14.94 14.72 -8.86
C LEU A 59 13.60 14.48 -9.56
N ASN A 60 13.12 13.24 -9.53
CA ASN A 60 11.92 12.80 -10.26
C ASN A 60 10.62 13.16 -9.50
N VAL A 61 10.53 14.42 -9.09
CA VAL A 61 9.43 15.07 -8.38
C VAL A 61 9.31 16.51 -8.86
N LYS A 62 8.10 17.07 -8.84
CA LYS A 62 7.87 18.46 -9.25
C LYS A 62 8.42 19.45 -8.23
N ARG A 63 8.83 20.64 -8.66
CA ARG A 63 9.37 21.70 -7.80
C ARG A 63 8.41 22.09 -6.66
N CYS A 64 7.11 22.11 -6.93
CA CYS A 64 6.08 22.38 -5.93
C CYS A 64 5.78 21.18 -4.99
N GLU A 65 6.13 19.96 -5.39
CA GLU A 65 5.90 18.72 -4.64
C GLU A 65 7.17 18.26 -3.86
N LEU A 66 8.38 18.73 -4.23
CA LEU A 66 9.63 18.45 -3.50
C LEU A 66 9.55 18.75 -1.99
N PRO A 67 8.94 19.86 -1.50
CA PRO A 67 8.83 20.13 -0.07
C PRO A 67 8.10 19.04 0.74
N THR A 68 7.30 18.17 0.12
CA THR A 68 6.64 17.07 0.85
C THR A 68 7.58 15.91 1.18
N LYS A 69 8.73 15.84 0.51
CA LYS A 69 9.84 14.91 0.74
C LYS A 69 10.69 15.44 1.90
N THR A 70 10.11 15.48 3.09
CA THR A 70 10.66 16.22 4.23
C THR A 70 12.02 15.70 4.68
N GLU A 71 12.26 14.39 4.57
CA GLU A 71 13.58 13.80 4.81
C GLU A 71 14.62 14.24 3.76
N VAL A 72 14.21 14.35 2.49
CA VAL A 72 15.09 14.79 1.39
C VAL A 72 15.47 16.25 1.56
N VAL A 73 14.48 17.13 1.76
CA VAL A 73 14.72 18.57 1.95
C VAL A 73 15.59 18.83 3.17
N PHE A 74 15.27 18.21 4.31
CA PHE A 74 16.07 18.34 5.52
C PHE A 74 17.52 17.88 5.31
N PHE A 75 17.73 16.68 4.76
CA PHE A 75 19.06 16.10 4.67
C PHE A 75 19.94 16.79 3.62
N LEU A 76 19.35 17.29 2.52
CA LEU A 76 20.05 18.14 1.57
C LEU A 76 20.53 19.45 2.23
N GLU A 77 19.63 20.19 2.90
CA GLU A 77 20.00 21.47 3.53
C GLU A 77 21.01 21.29 4.70
N GLU A 78 20.85 20.25 5.54
CA GLU A 78 21.78 19.92 6.63
C GLU A 78 23.17 19.51 6.10
N THR A 79 23.23 18.84 4.94
CA THR A 79 24.49 18.56 4.23
C THR A 79 24.97 19.72 3.33
N SER A 80 24.40 20.92 3.48
CA SER A 80 24.72 22.15 2.73
C SER A 80 24.39 22.13 1.23
N VAL A 81 23.61 21.16 0.76
CA VAL A 81 23.06 21.13 -0.60
C VAL A 81 21.73 21.89 -0.62
N HIS A 82 21.75 23.14 -1.08
CA HIS A 82 20.52 23.92 -1.17
C HIS A 82 19.54 23.34 -2.21
N THR A 83 18.27 23.24 -1.81
CA THR A 83 17.16 22.77 -2.64
C THR A 83 16.90 23.65 -3.86
N SER A 84 17.41 24.89 -3.90
CA SER A 84 17.44 25.75 -5.10
C SER A 84 18.31 25.20 -6.23
N ASP A 85 19.34 24.41 -5.92
CA ASP A 85 20.44 24.12 -6.82
C ASP A 85 20.27 22.79 -7.56
N VAL A 86 19.54 21.84 -6.94
CA VAL A 86 19.02 20.63 -7.61
C VAL A 86 17.99 20.99 -8.68
N ILE A 87 17.75 20.11 -9.66
CA ILE A 87 16.75 20.27 -10.72
C ILE A 87 15.59 19.28 -10.49
N CYS A 88 14.36 19.79 -10.57
CA CYS A 88 13.14 18.98 -10.52
C CYS A 88 12.66 18.58 -11.92
N ILE A 89 11.84 17.53 -12.01
CA ILE A 89 11.39 16.95 -13.29
C ILE A 89 10.60 17.92 -14.19
N ASP A 90 9.97 18.93 -13.59
CA ASP A 90 9.20 19.99 -14.26
C ASP A 90 10.04 21.24 -14.61
N GLU A 91 11.31 21.29 -14.20
CA GLU A 91 12.26 22.36 -14.55
C GLU A 91 13.10 22.03 -15.80
N ILE A 92 12.89 20.87 -16.43
CA ILE A 92 13.67 20.38 -17.57
C ILE A 92 12.80 19.68 -18.62
N ASP A 93 12.86 20.13 -19.88
CA ASP A 93 12.12 19.49 -20.98
C ASP A 93 12.86 18.26 -21.51
N LEU A 94 12.70 17.13 -20.80
CA LEU A 94 13.25 15.83 -21.20
C LEU A 94 12.80 15.39 -22.61
N LYS A 95 11.63 15.84 -23.07
CA LYS A 95 11.09 15.50 -24.37
C LYS A 95 11.80 16.25 -25.50
N ALA A 96 11.98 17.56 -25.38
CA ALA A 96 12.79 18.32 -26.33
C ALA A 96 14.24 17.81 -26.38
N LEU A 97 14.82 17.44 -25.23
CA LEU A 97 16.17 16.84 -25.17
C LEU A 97 16.24 15.46 -25.84
N HIS A 98 15.21 14.63 -25.68
CA HIS A 98 15.07 13.34 -26.38
C HIS A 98 14.94 13.54 -27.89
N GLU A 99 14.05 14.43 -28.34
CA GLU A 99 13.75 14.69 -29.76
C GLU A 99 14.96 15.28 -30.50
N ASN A 100 15.74 16.15 -29.84
CA ASN A 100 17.03 16.65 -30.34
C ASN A 100 18.14 15.58 -30.38
N GLY A 101 17.89 14.39 -29.84
CA GLY A 101 18.72 13.20 -30.00
C GLY A 101 20.03 13.15 -29.21
N LYS A 102 20.25 14.13 -28.32
CA LYS A 102 21.50 14.35 -27.56
C LYS A 102 21.44 13.96 -26.09
N LEU A 103 20.28 13.47 -25.66
CA LEU A 103 20.02 12.98 -24.32
C LEU A 103 20.60 11.57 -24.13
N GLY A 104 21.34 11.36 -23.03
CA GLY A 104 21.63 10.07 -22.43
C GLY A 104 21.14 10.03 -20.99
N ILE A 105 20.74 8.86 -20.50
CA ILE A 105 20.15 8.72 -19.16
C ILE A 105 20.84 7.60 -18.38
N VAL A 106 21.13 7.87 -17.11
CA VAL A 106 21.47 6.87 -16.10
C VAL A 106 20.29 6.76 -15.15
N LEU A 107 19.71 5.57 -15.02
CA LEU A 107 18.69 5.31 -14.00
C LEU A 107 19.41 4.92 -12.70
N VAL A 108 18.94 5.47 -11.59
CA VAL A 108 19.37 5.04 -10.26
C VAL A 108 18.14 4.70 -9.41
N ASP A 109 18.27 3.70 -8.54
CA ASP A 109 17.21 3.30 -7.60
C ASP A 109 15.87 2.89 -8.28
N HIS A 110 15.97 2.48 -9.55
CA HIS A 110 14.96 1.76 -10.31
C HIS A 110 15.55 1.24 -11.62
N ASN A 111 14.95 0.17 -12.18
CA ASN A 111 15.33 -0.42 -13.47
C ASN A 111 14.29 -0.24 -14.58
N ALA A 112 13.10 0.31 -14.29
CA ALA A 112 12.02 0.52 -15.26
C ALA A 112 11.37 1.91 -15.11
N LEU A 113 11.25 2.64 -16.23
CA LEU A 113 10.58 3.95 -16.30
C LEU A 113 9.06 3.81 -16.19
N SER A 114 8.38 4.86 -15.69
CA SER A 114 6.92 4.94 -15.67
C SER A 114 6.31 5.00 -17.08
N VAL A 115 5.00 4.77 -17.19
CA VAL A 115 4.29 4.80 -18.49
C VAL A 115 4.44 6.17 -19.17
N GLU A 116 4.34 7.22 -18.37
CA GLU A 116 4.54 8.63 -18.73
C GLU A 116 5.96 8.93 -19.22
N GLN A 117 6.97 8.25 -18.67
CA GLN A 117 8.39 8.46 -18.98
C GLN A 117 8.95 7.43 -19.99
N SER A 118 8.16 6.42 -20.37
CA SER A 118 8.57 5.30 -21.23
C SER A 118 9.19 5.71 -22.58
N TYR A 119 8.81 6.88 -23.14
CA TYR A 119 9.44 7.44 -24.34
C TYR A 119 10.96 7.70 -24.19
N LEU A 120 11.48 7.75 -22.97
CA LEU A 120 12.90 7.93 -22.66
C LEU A 120 13.71 6.61 -22.67
N GLU A 121 13.07 5.44 -22.71
CA GLU A 121 13.72 4.12 -22.62
C GLU A 121 14.88 3.97 -23.61
N SER A 122 14.70 4.41 -24.86
CA SER A 122 15.73 4.34 -25.90
C SER A 122 16.94 5.28 -25.69
N ARG A 123 17.00 6.00 -24.57
CA ARG A 123 18.10 6.89 -24.17
C ARG A 123 18.79 6.46 -22.87
N VAL A 124 18.32 5.38 -22.23
CA VAL A 124 19.01 4.79 -21.08
C VAL A 124 20.35 4.21 -21.56
N LEU A 125 21.41 4.51 -20.81
CA LEU A 125 22.79 4.08 -21.05
C LEU A 125 23.27 3.12 -19.95
N GLU A 126 22.89 3.43 -18.71
CA GLU A 126 23.33 2.73 -17.51
C GLU A 126 22.19 2.66 -16.48
N ILE A 127 22.15 1.58 -15.69
CA ILE A 127 21.24 1.39 -14.56
C ILE A 127 22.05 0.96 -13.33
N VAL A 128 21.84 1.64 -12.20
CA VAL A 128 22.34 1.24 -10.87
C VAL A 128 21.14 1.09 -9.94
N ASP A 129 20.84 -0.13 -9.48
CA ASP A 129 19.60 -0.41 -8.76
C ASP A 129 19.79 -1.56 -7.77
N HIS A 130 18.96 -1.62 -6.74
CA HIS A 130 18.93 -2.73 -5.77
C HIS A 130 17.63 -3.56 -5.80
N HIS A 131 16.64 -3.13 -6.59
CA HIS A 131 15.38 -3.85 -6.79
C HIS A 131 15.54 -5.08 -7.71
N SER A 132 14.50 -5.91 -7.75
CA SER A 132 14.38 -7.00 -8.73
C SER A 132 14.14 -6.44 -10.15
N ILE A 133 14.59 -7.18 -11.17
CA ILE A 133 14.42 -6.79 -12.58
C ILE A 133 13.12 -7.38 -13.14
N ASP A 134 12.16 -6.52 -13.48
CA ASP A 134 10.87 -6.95 -14.04
C ASP A 134 10.96 -7.41 -15.51
N ASN A 135 11.84 -6.79 -16.31
CA ASN A 135 12.03 -7.11 -17.72
C ASN A 135 13.53 -7.31 -18.07
N PRO A 136 14.10 -8.51 -17.84
CA PRO A 136 15.51 -8.76 -18.09
C PRO A 136 15.89 -8.75 -19.58
N GLU A 137 14.97 -8.92 -20.53
CA GLU A 137 15.30 -8.88 -21.97
C GLU A 137 15.60 -7.46 -22.49
N GLY A 138 14.86 -6.45 -22.00
CA GLY A 138 15.10 -5.06 -22.38
C GLY A 138 16.48 -4.55 -21.95
N ILE A 139 16.92 -4.98 -20.76
CA ILE A 139 18.08 -4.42 -20.06
C ILE A 139 19.43 -5.03 -20.48
N LYS A 140 19.46 -6.24 -21.07
CA LYS A 140 20.66 -7.00 -21.49
C LYS A 140 21.71 -6.27 -22.35
N LYS A 141 21.39 -5.09 -22.90
CA LYS A 141 22.29 -4.28 -23.76
C LYS A 141 22.86 -3.04 -23.06
N LEU A 142 22.37 -2.73 -21.86
CA LEU A 142 22.76 -1.57 -21.06
C LEU A 142 23.96 -1.91 -20.17
N LYS A 143 24.67 -0.89 -19.66
CA LYS A 143 25.57 -1.09 -18.52
C LYS A 143 24.72 -1.22 -17.26
N THR A 144 24.90 -2.28 -16.47
CA THR A 144 24.09 -2.49 -15.26
C THR A 144 24.93 -2.86 -14.05
N LYS A 145 24.64 -2.22 -12.92
CA LYS A 145 25.06 -2.64 -11.59
C LYS A 145 23.81 -2.86 -10.74
N ILE A 146 23.31 -4.09 -10.73
CA ILE A 146 22.07 -4.46 -10.05
C ILE A 146 22.36 -5.60 -9.08
N GLU A 147 22.19 -5.34 -7.77
CA GLU A 147 22.52 -6.28 -6.69
C GLU A 147 21.53 -6.13 -5.52
N PRO A 148 21.08 -7.23 -4.87
CA PRO A 148 20.06 -7.20 -3.82
C PRO A 148 20.61 -6.71 -2.47
N VAL A 149 20.94 -5.41 -2.38
CA VAL A 149 21.42 -4.73 -1.17
C VAL A 149 20.31 -3.93 -0.49
N GLY A 150 20.56 -3.36 0.68
CA GLY A 150 19.58 -2.57 1.42
C GLY A 150 19.30 -1.18 0.88
N SER A 151 20.17 -0.65 0.01
CA SER A 151 20.11 0.70 -0.55
C SER A 151 20.89 0.81 -1.87
N CYS A 152 20.35 1.50 -2.88
CA CYS A 152 21.06 1.88 -4.10
C CYS A 152 22.33 2.70 -3.80
N SER A 153 22.27 3.60 -2.80
CA SER A 153 23.42 4.35 -2.31
C SER A 153 24.59 3.47 -1.84
N THR A 154 24.35 2.23 -1.38
CA THR A 154 25.43 1.26 -1.09
C THR A 154 26.24 0.92 -2.36
N LEU A 155 25.59 0.76 -3.51
CA LEU A 155 26.23 0.41 -4.78
C LEU A 155 27.04 1.57 -5.36
N ILE A 156 26.55 2.81 -5.19
CA ILE A 156 27.24 4.04 -5.61
C ILE A 156 28.42 4.33 -4.68
N ALA A 157 28.27 4.15 -3.38
CA ALA A 157 29.36 4.27 -2.41
C ALA A 157 30.48 3.27 -2.72
N GLU A 158 30.15 2.01 -3.01
CA GLU A 158 31.13 0.99 -3.45
C GLU A 158 31.85 1.40 -4.75
N GLU A 159 31.12 1.94 -5.72
CA GLU A 159 31.66 2.37 -7.02
C GLU A 159 32.69 3.50 -6.87
N ILE A 160 32.38 4.48 -6.01
CA ILE A 160 33.28 5.58 -5.68
C ILE A 160 34.50 5.05 -4.91
N LEU A 161 34.29 4.28 -3.84
CA LEU A 161 35.37 3.80 -2.96
C LEU A 161 36.34 2.84 -3.66
N THR A 162 35.85 2.02 -4.60
CA THR A 162 36.68 1.05 -5.34
C THR A 162 37.44 1.71 -6.49
N ASN A 163 36.77 2.52 -7.32
CA ASN A 163 37.36 3.00 -8.57
C ASN A 163 37.99 4.39 -8.46
N HIS A 164 37.43 5.30 -7.66
CA HIS A 164 37.91 6.68 -7.52
C HIS A 164 37.77 7.22 -6.08
N PRO A 165 38.40 6.60 -5.06
CA PRO A 165 38.21 6.96 -3.64
C PRO A 165 38.58 8.41 -3.32
N SER A 166 39.38 9.09 -4.14
CA SER A 166 39.67 10.53 -4.02
C SER A 166 38.49 11.46 -4.32
N ILE A 167 37.36 10.93 -4.79
CA ILE A 167 36.08 11.64 -4.94
C ILE A 167 35.29 11.62 -3.62
N MET A 168 35.56 10.66 -2.72
CA MET A 168 34.89 10.59 -1.43
C MET A 168 35.43 11.66 -0.48
N ASP A 169 34.62 12.70 -0.26
CA ASP A 169 34.81 13.68 0.80
C ASP A 169 33.76 13.46 1.92
N PRO A 170 33.89 14.09 3.09
CA PRO A 170 32.94 13.90 4.20
C PRO A 170 31.50 14.34 3.91
N GLN A 171 31.24 15.22 2.92
CA GLN A 171 29.88 15.61 2.53
C GLN A 171 29.22 14.49 1.73
N ILE A 172 29.94 13.92 0.76
CA ILE A 172 29.48 12.79 -0.05
C ILE A 172 29.37 11.53 0.81
N ALA A 173 30.32 11.33 1.74
CA ALA A 173 30.26 10.22 2.69
C ALA A 173 29.04 10.35 3.62
N MET A 174 28.74 11.55 4.14
CA MET A 174 27.55 11.78 4.96
C MET A 174 26.27 11.49 4.17
N LEU A 175 26.15 12.06 2.96
CA LEU A 175 25.01 11.86 2.07
C LEU A 175 24.72 10.38 1.84
N LEU A 176 25.72 9.58 1.47
CA LEU A 176 25.56 8.14 1.27
C LEU A 176 25.26 7.42 2.59
N TYR A 177 25.95 7.78 3.68
CA TYR A 177 25.81 7.15 5.00
C TYR A 177 24.40 7.27 5.59
N GLY A 178 23.89 8.50 5.71
CA GLY A 178 22.55 8.73 6.28
C GLY A 178 21.42 8.08 5.47
N THR A 179 21.60 8.03 4.15
CA THR A 179 20.67 7.35 3.23
C THR A 179 20.65 5.84 3.48
N ILE A 180 21.82 5.17 3.42
CA ILE A 180 21.92 3.73 3.68
C ILE A 180 21.39 3.38 5.08
N LEU A 181 21.63 4.23 6.09
CA LEU A 181 21.07 4.03 7.44
C LEU A 181 19.54 4.13 7.47
N LEU A 182 18.91 5.05 6.73
CA LEU A 182 17.46 5.20 6.74
C LEU A 182 16.78 3.94 6.17
N ASP A 183 17.23 3.47 5.01
CA ASP A 183 16.56 2.38 4.31
C ASP A 183 16.86 1.00 4.92
N THR A 184 18.08 0.80 5.45
CA THR A 184 18.44 -0.40 6.24
C THR A 184 17.91 -0.39 7.69
N VAL A 185 17.20 0.66 8.11
CA VAL A 185 16.65 0.84 9.47
C VAL A 185 17.76 0.79 10.53
N GLY A 186 18.77 1.66 10.41
CA GLY A 186 19.93 1.73 11.29
C GLY A 186 20.85 0.50 11.21
N LEU A 187 20.84 -0.22 10.09
CA LEU A 187 21.44 -1.57 9.92
C LEU A 187 20.86 -2.63 10.87
N GLN A 188 19.61 -2.50 11.34
CA GLN A 188 18.97 -3.49 12.21
C GLN A 188 18.63 -4.79 11.45
N GLU A 189 19.34 -5.88 11.78
CA GLU A 189 19.09 -7.22 11.21
C GLU A 189 17.64 -7.69 11.36
N SER A 190 16.96 -7.27 12.44
CA SER A 190 15.54 -7.55 12.68
C SER A 190 14.59 -6.95 11.64
N ALA A 191 15.00 -5.94 10.87
CA ALA A 191 14.23 -5.37 9.77
C ALA A 191 14.32 -6.19 8.47
N LYS A 192 15.24 -7.15 8.37
CA LYS A 192 15.55 -7.95 7.16
C LYS A 192 15.94 -7.12 5.91
N ARG A 193 16.31 -5.85 6.06
CA ARG A 193 16.71 -4.96 4.95
C ARG A 193 18.23 -4.79 4.78
N VAL A 194 19.03 -5.22 5.74
CA VAL A 194 20.49 -5.04 5.75
C VAL A 194 21.21 -6.27 5.20
N THR A 195 22.21 -6.04 4.33
CA THR A 195 23.17 -7.05 3.88
C THR A 195 24.57 -6.80 4.46
N GLU A 196 25.47 -7.78 4.31
CA GLU A 196 26.88 -7.59 4.69
C GLU A 196 27.59 -6.51 3.84
N LYS A 197 27.18 -6.30 2.57
CA LYS A 197 27.74 -5.20 1.76
C LYS A 197 27.37 -3.84 2.34
N ASP A 198 26.13 -3.65 2.77
CA ASP A 198 25.69 -2.41 3.43
C ASP A 198 26.52 -2.15 4.70
N LYS A 199 26.71 -3.17 5.55
CA LYS A 199 27.54 -3.07 6.76
C LYS A 199 29.01 -2.72 6.44
N GLU A 200 29.61 -3.35 5.42
CA GLU A 200 31.00 -3.10 5.02
C GLU A 200 31.16 -1.67 4.45
N ILE A 201 30.24 -1.24 3.60
CA ILE A 201 30.24 0.10 3.00
C ILE A 201 30.02 1.17 4.07
N VAL A 202 29.04 1.01 4.95
CA VAL A 202 28.81 1.92 6.08
C VAL A 202 30.06 2.04 6.96
N THR A 203 30.73 0.92 7.27
CA THR A 203 31.99 0.91 8.04
C THR A 203 33.12 1.68 7.31
N LYS A 204 33.17 1.66 5.97
CA LYS A 204 34.11 2.48 5.19
C LYS A 204 33.72 3.96 5.21
N LEU A 205 32.44 4.30 5.07
CA LEU A 205 31.96 5.68 5.12
C LEU A 205 32.22 6.34 6.49
N GLU A 206 32.09 5.59 7.59
CA GLU A 206 32.41 6.06 8.94
C GLU A 206 33.86 6.54 9.10
N THR A 207 34.81 6.07 8.26
CA THR A 207 36.20 6.57 8.26
C THR A 207 36.37 8.00 7.76
N PHE A 208 35.33 8.58 7.15
CA PHE A 208 35.28 9.98 6.70
C PHE A 208 34.48 10.88 7.66
N LEU A 209 33.83 10.32 8.69
CA LEU A 209 32.78 10.98 9.48
C LEU A 209 33.12 11.04 10.97
N GLU A 210 33.96 12.01 11.36
CA GLU A 210 34.36 12.19 12.76
C GLU A 210 33.19 12.67 13.65
N GLY A 211 32.88 11.87 14.69
CA GLY A 211 31.98 12.27 15.77
C GLY A 211 30.48 12.16 15.48
N ILE A 212 30.09 11.47 14.41
CA ILE A 212 28.69 11.22 14.05
C ILE A 212 28.18 9.96 14.78
N SER A 213 26.99 10.05 15.36
CA SER A 213 26.30 8.92 15.99
C SER A 213 25.30 8.29 15.01
N ARG A 214 25.43 6.97 14.79
CA ARG A 214 24.57 6.20 13.86
C ARG A 214 23.11 6.28 14.26
N ASP A 215 22.83 6.05 15.54
CA ASP A 215 21.47 5.99 16.08
C ASP A 215 20.81 7.37 16.09
N GLU A 216 21.55 8.43 16.42
CA GLU A 216 21.03 9.81 16.41
C GLU A 216 20.70 10.28 15.00
N LEU A 217 21.56 9.99 14.01
CA LEU A 217 21.30 10.33 12.61
C LEU A 217 20.10 9.54 12.04
N PHE A 218 20.04 8.24 12.31
CA PHE A 218 18.91 7.41 11.90
C PHE A 218 17.59 7.91 12.50
N GLU A 219 17.52 8.08 13.83
CA GLU A 219 16.31 8.56 14.50
C GLU A 219 15.90 9.97 14.04
N THR A 220 16.86 10.86 13.75
CA THR A 220 16.56 12.20 13.21
C THR A 220 15.91 12.12 11.82
N LEU A 221 16.50 11.37 10.88
CA LEU A 221 15.94 11.20 9.53
C LEU A 221 14.59 10.48 9.57
N GLN A 222 14.49 9.45 10.41
CA GLN A 222 13.27 8.68 10.66
C GLN A 222 12.15 9.55 11.24
N GLN A 223 12.43 10.50 12.13
CA GLN A 223 11.44 11.44 12.65
C GLN A 223 11.02 12.47 11.59
N VAL A 224 11.97 13.11 10.91
CA VAL A 224 11.69 14.17 9.93
C VAL A 224 10.92 13.65 8.71
N LYS A 225 11.07 12.38 8.33
CA LYS A 225 10.27 11.71 7.28
C LYS A 225 8.76 11.80 7.52
N PHE A 226 8.34 11.73 8.79
CA PHE A 226 6.94 11.80 9.21
C PHE A 226 6.52 13.15 9.80
N ASP A 227 7.46 14.05 10.09
CA ASP A 227 7.11 15.43 10.42
C ASP A 227 6.43 16.12 9.23
N VAL A 228 5.46 16.97 9.56
CA VAL A 228 4.71 17.84 8.66
C VAL A 228 4.54 19.26 9.22
N SER A 229 5.13 19.55 10.38
CA SER A 229 4.97 20.81 11.12
C SER A 229 5.36 22.07 10.33
N THR A 230 6.25 21.90 9.34
CA THR A 230 6.78 22.95 8.46
C THR A 230 6.04 23.07 7.12
N LEU A 231 5.07 22.19 6.83
CA LEU A 231 4.39 22.16 5.53
C LEU A 231 3.21 23.13 5.49
N SER A 232 3.15 23.93 4.42
CA SER A 232 1.95 24.73 4.10
C SER A 232 0.75 23.83 3.79
N PRO A 233 -0.50 24.32 3.92
CA PRO A 233 -1.70 23.54 3.63
C PRO A 233 -1.69 22.83 2.27
N ALA A 234 -1.20 23.49 1.20
CA ALA A 234 -1.10 22.87 -0.12
C ALA A 234 -0.09 21.71 -0.17
N GLN A 235 1.09 21.86 0.44
CA GLN A 235 2.11 20.80 0.52
C GLN A 235 1.63 19.63 1.38
N LEU A 236 0.93 19.94 2.49
CA LEU A 236 0.34 18.95 3.37
C LEU A 236 -0.69 18.06 2.63
N LEU A 237 -1.51 18.63 1.74
CA LEU A 237 -2.39 17.85 0.86
C LEU A 237 -1.58 16.95 -0.10
N TYR A 238 -0.52 17.46 -0.72
CA TYR A 238 0.26 16.66 -1.68
C TYR A 238 1.05 15.48 -1.05
N LYS A 239 1.48 15.56 0.22
CA LYS A 239 2.41 14.58 0.83
C LYS A 239 1.96 13.13 0.76
N ASP A 240 0.69 12.83 1.01
CA ASP A 240 0.14 11.47 0.87
C ASP A 240 -1.23 11.44 0.15
N THR A 241 -1.26 12.02 -1.05
CA THR A 241 -2.39 11.87 -1.98
C THR A 241 -2.30 10.59 -2.82
N LYS A 242 -3.44 9.93 -3.07
CA LYS A 242 -3.65 9.00 -4.19
C LYS A 242 -4.81 9.48 -5.06
N TYR A 243 -4.61 9.51 -6.37
CA TYR A 243 -5.62 9.91 -7.34
C TYR A 243 -6.37 8.67 -7.85
N LEU A 244 -7.68 8.83 -8.05
CA LEU A 244 -8.58 7.86 -8.68
C LEU A 244 -9.23 8.52 -9.88
N LYS A 245 -9.28 7.82 -11.01
CA LYS A 245 -9.87 8.32 -12.26
C LYS A 245 -10.69 7.23 -12.95
N ASP A 246 -11.86 7.63 -13.41
CA ASP A 246 -12.77 6.94 -14.33
C ASP A 246 -13.02 7.87 -15.53
N ASP A 247 -13.48 7.33 -16.66
CA ASP A 247 -13.65 8.06 -17.94
C ASP A 247 -14.44 9.37 -17.82
N SER A 248 -15.31 9.48 -16.82
CA SER A 248 -16.13 10.67 -16.58
C SER A 248 -15.83 11.43 -15.28
N THR A 249 -15.03 10.89 -14.34
CA THR A 249 -14.90 11.44 -12.98
C THR A 249 -13.54 11.17 -12.34
N SER A 250 -13.03 12.17 -11.65
CA SER A 250 -11.71 12.26 -11.02
C SER A 250 -11.84 12.64 -9.53
N LEU A 251 -11.13 11.92 -8.67
CA LEU A 251 -11.19 12.07 -7.21
C LEU A 251 -9.80 11.88 -6.59
N ALA A 252 -9.48 12.61 -5.52
CA ALA A 252 -8.27 12.37 -4.72
C ALA A 252 -8.61 11.81 -3.34
N ILE A 253 -7.76 10.93 -2.81
CA ILE A 253 -7.80 10.48 -1.41
C ILE A 253 -6.49 10.89 -0.72
N VAL A 254 -6.60 11.76 0.28
CA VAL A 254 -5.50 12.43 0.97
C VAL A 254 -5.40 11.90 2.41
N SER A 255 -4.28 11.30 2.79
CA SER A 255 -4.04 10.92 4.19
C SER A 255 -3.29 12.04 4.93
N LEU A 256 -3.72 12.40 6.15
CA LEU A 256 -3.10 13.44 6.97
C LEU A 256 -2.76 12.91 8.38
N PRO A 257 -1.56 13.19 8.94
CA PRO A 257 -1.16 12.78 10.29
C PRO A 257 -1.71 13.73 11.39
N THR A 258 -2.88 14.32 11.16
CA THR A 258 -3.60 15.17 12.12
C THR A 258 -5.11 14.93 12.01
N LEU A 259 -5.90 15.47 12.94
CA LEU A 259 -7.36 15.43 12.83
C LEU A 259 -7.86 16.47 11.82
N LEU A 260 -8.85 16.09 11.03
CA LEU A 260 -9.39 16.95 9.98
C LEU A 260 -10.13 18.15 10.55
N GLN A 261 -10.79 17.99 11.69
CA GLN A 261 -11.40 19.10 12.43
C GLN A 261 -10.40 20.23 12.74
N ASP A 262 -9.12 19.90 12.95
CA ASP A 262 -8.10 20.84 13.40
C ASP A 262 -7.71 21.76 12.21
N VAL A 263 -7.52 21.18 11.02
CA VAL A 263 -7.11 21.92 9.79
C VAL A 263 -8.27 22.46 8.95
N MET A 264 -9.44 21.82 8.93
CA MET A 264 -10.58 22.27 8.10
C MET A 264 -11.31 23.50 8.65
N GLN A 265 -10.85 24.05 9.80
CA GLN A 265 -11.24 25.36 10.29
C GLN A 265 -10.42 26.50 9.66
N GLU A 266 -9.31 26.20 8.99
CA GLU A 266 -8.42 27.20 8.39
C GLU A 266 -8.85 27.56 6.97
N GLU A 267 -9.14 28.84 6.71
CA GLU A 267 -9.51 29.33 5.37
C GLU A 267 -8.45 29.01 4.31
N GLN A 268 -7.17 29.01 4.68
CA GLN A 268 -6.05 28.65 3.79
C GLN A 268 -6.08 27.17 3.39
N PHE A 269 -6.51 26.28 4.28
CA PHE A 269 -6.66 24.85 3.98
C PHE A 269 -7.85 24.59 3.06
N ILE A 270 -8.96 25.31 3.27
CA ILE A 270 -10.13 25.24 2.37
C ILE A 270 -9.82 25.84 0.98
N SER A 271 -9.01 26.91 0.90
CA SER A 271 -8.49 27.42 -0.39
C SER A 271 -7.64 26.36 -1.08
N ALA A 272 -6.67 25.78 -0.37
CA ALA A 272 -5.75 24.79 -0.94
C ALA A 272 -6.47 23.54 -1.49
N LEU A 273 -7.63 23.15 -0.92
CA LEU A 273 -8.49 22.11 -1.48
C LEU A 273 -9.10 22.52 -2.83
N GLY A 274 -9.61 23.74 -2.95
CA GLY A 274 -10.13 24.29 -4.22
C GLY A 274 -9.04 24.45 -5.27
N ASP A 275 -7.88 24.98 -4.87
CA ASP A 275 -6.69 25.12 -5.72
C ASP A 275 -6.21 23.75 -6.23
N MET A 276 -6.16 22.72 -5.36
CA MET A 276 -5.87 21.33 -5.76
C MET A 276 -6.94 20.77 -6.72
N SER A 277 -8.23 21.01 -6.43
CA SER A 277 -9.33 20.51 -7.26
C SER A 277 -9.27 21.10 -8.68
N CYS A 278 -8.98 22.40 -8.80
CA CYS A 278 -8.79 23.07 -10.09
C CYS A 278 -7.49 22.62 -10.80
N ALA A 279 -6.37 22.52 -10.08
CA ALA A 279 -5.05 22.25 -10.67
C ALA A 279 -4.86 20.79 -11.13
N LYS A 280 -5.63 19.84 -10.55
CA LYS A 280 -5.57 18.40 -10.88
C LYS A 280 -6.86 17.91 -11.58
N ASP A 281 -7.76 18.82 -11.97
CA ASP A 281 -9.07 18.54 -12.58
C ASP A 281 -9.86 17.46 -11.81
N LEU A 282 -10.11 17.72 -10.52
CA LEU A 282 -10.83 16.83 -9.61
C LEU A 282 -12.25 17.37 -9.35
N LYS A 283 -13.23 16.48 -9.23
CA LYS A 283 -14.58 16.85 -8.76
C LYS A 283 -14.70 16.85 -7.25
N SER A 284 -13.99 15.94 -6.59
CA SER A 284 -14.13 15.69 -5.16
C SER A 284 -12.78 15.28 -4.56
N ILE A 285 -12.58 15.61 -3.29
CA ILE A 285 -11.41 15.24 -2.50
C ILE A 285 -11.91 14.54 -1.22
N ILE A 286 -11.36 13.38 -0.90
CA ILE A 286 -11.63 12.66 0.35
C ILE A 286 -10.40 12.75 1.23
N LEU A 287 -10.59 13.33 2.40
CA LEU A 287 -9.57 13.52 3.42
C LEU A 287 -9.69 12.41 4.45
N MET A 288 -8.55 11.87 4.90
CA MET A 288 -8.45 10.88 5.97
C MET A 288 -7.43 11.34 7.00
N GLY A 289 -7.90 11.92 8.10
CA GLY A 289 -7.08 12.33 9.22
C GLY A 289 -6.84 11.20 10.19
N VAL A 290 -5.63 11.12 10.75
CA VAL A 290 -5.30 10.23 11.88
C VAL A 290 -4.43 10.96 12.88
N LYS A 291 -4.74 10.80 14.17
CA LYS A 291 -3.93 11.31 15.27
C LYS A 291 -3.76 10.19 16.29
N VAL A 292 -2.51 9.93 16.69
CA VAL A 292 -2.17 8.96 17.72
C VAL A 292 -1.69 9.75 18.94
N THR A 293 -2.22 9.42 20.12
CA THR A 293 -1.84 10.09 21.38
C THR A 293 -1.96 9.09 22.51
N ASP A 294 -0.84 8.79 23.17
CA ASP A 294 -0.75 7.87 24.31
C ASP A 294 -1.39 6.49 24.03
N GLY A 295 -1.12 5.94 22.84
CA GLY A 295 -1.69 4.69 22.33
C GLY A 295 -3.10 4.81 21.74
N ASN A 296 -3.84 5.88 22.03
CA ASN A 296 -5.19 6.10 21.49
C ASN A 296 -5.10 6.58 20.04
N VAL A 297 -5.70 5.84 19.11
CA VAL A 297 -5.83 6.23 17.70
C VAL A 297 -7.20 6.87 17.49
N LYS A 298 -7.22 8.10 16.99
CA LYS A 298 -8.43 8.73 16.44
C LYS A 298 -8.32 8.87 14.93
N ARG A 299 -9.41 8.62 14.22
CA ARG A 299 -9.54 8.84 12.77
C ARG A 299 -10.74 9.71 12.44
N GLN A 300 -10.58 10.51 11.39
CA GLN A 300 -11.64 11.33 10.82
C GLN A 300 -11.63 11.19 9.29
N ILE A 301 -12.81 11.18 8.69
CA ILE A 301 -12.98 11.21 7.23
C ILE A 301 -13.77 12.46 6.87
N ALA A 302 -13.33 13.20 5.86
CA ALA A 302 -14.14 14.25 5.26
C ALA A 302 -14.26 14.09 3.75
N VAL A 303 -15.38 14.52 3.20
CA VAL A 303 -15.58 14.70 1.77
C VAL A 303 -15.60 16.20 1.50
N TYR A 304 -14.83 16.67 0.54
CA TYR A 304 -14.86 18.01 -0.03
C TYR A 304 -15.29 17.92 -1.50
N ASP A 305 -16.30 18.71 -1.88
CA ASP A 305 -16.86 18.76 -3.24
C ASP A 305 -17.70 20.04 -3.35
N GLU A 306 -17.45 20.89 -4.35
CA GLU A 306 -18.17 22.16 -4.54
C GLU A 306 -19.63 21.96 -4.98
N THR A 307 -20.02 20.77 -5.44
CA THR A 307 -21.36 20.43 -5.90
C THR A 307 -22.16 19.77 -4.77
N PRO A 308 -23.14 20.44 -4.13
CA PRO A 308 -23.81 19.93 -2.92
C PRO A 308 -24.60 18.62 -3.13
N ALA A 309 -24.93 18.27 -4.37
CA ALA A 309 -25.54 16.98 -4.71
C ALA A 309 -24.51 15.83 -4.77
N SER A 310 -23.31 16.09 -5.30
CA SER A 310 -22.21 15.12 -5.36
C SER A 310 -21.65 14.86 -3.96
N LEU A 311 -21.39 15.95 -3.21
CA LEU A 311 -21.00 15.92 -1.79
C LEU A 311 -21.91 14.99 -0.97
N LYS A 312 -23.23 15.12 -1.14
CA LYS A 312 -24.22 14.25 -0.48
C LYS A 312 -24.19 12.81 -0.97
N LYS A 313 -24.10 12.54 -2.29
CA LYS A 313 -24.06 11.17 -2.83
C LYS A 313 -22.83 10.40 -2.30
N ILE A 314 -21.66 11.04 -2.27
CA ILE A 314 -20.41 10.45 -1.74
C ILE A 314 -20.51 10.24 -0.23
N ALA A 315 -20.96 11.25 0.53
CA ALA A 315 -21.13 11.15 1.98
C ALA A 315 -22.12 10.05 2.39
N SER A 316 -23.24 9.89 1.68
CA SER A 316 -24.19 8.80 1.89
C SER A 316 -23.59 7.44 1.55
N TYR A 317 -22.87 7.31 0.43
CA TYR A 317 -22.23 6.04 0.05
C TYR A 317 -21.16 5.59 1.05
N LEU A 318 -20.36 6.52 1.60
CA LEU A 318 -19.40 6.24 2.67
C LEU A 318 -20.08 5.76 3.96
N LYS A 319 -21.25 6.32 4.32
CA LYS A 319 -22.05 5.86 5.46
C LYS A 319 -22.69 4.49 5.20
N SER A 320 -23.10 4.19 3.97
CA SER A 320 -23.67 2.90 3.57
C SER A 320 -22.62 1.85 3.21
N GLN A 321 -21.38 1.98 3.71
CA GLN A 321 -20.44 0.87 3.69
C GLN A 321 -20.75 -0.05 4.88
N GLU A 322 -21.14 -1.27 4.56
CA GLU A 322 -21.41 -2.36 5.49
C GLU A 322 -20.45 -3.51 5.15
N ASN A 323 -20.02 -4.27 6.17
CA ASN A 323 -19.09 -5.40 6.06
C ASN A 323 -17.69 -5.09 5.44
N PRO A 324 -16.75 -4.51 6.22
CA PRO A 324 -16.92 -3.88 7.52
C PRO A 324 -17.42 -2.43 7.40
N SER A 325 -18.21 -1.98 8.39
CA SER A 325 -18.63 -0.57 8.43
C SER A 325 -17.53 0.35 8.95
N LEU A 326 -17.54 1.60 8.47
CA LEU A 326 -16.66 2.68 8.90
C LEU A 326 -17.06 3.33 10.24
N ASP A 327 -18.31 3.14 10.68
CA ASP A 327 -18.91 3.82 11.85
C ASP A 327 -18.72 5.36 11.80
N LEU A 328 -19.37 6.00 10.83
CA LEU A 328 -19.19 7.42 10.52
C LEU A 328 -20.20 8.32 11.24
N GLN A 329 -19.75 8.95 12.32
CA GLN A 329 -20.54 9.88 13.11
C GLN A 329 -20.24 11.33 12.67
N GLN A 330 -21.27 12.08 12.29
CA GLN A 330 -21.08 13.35 11.59
C GLN A 330 -20.77 14.52 12.54
N ILE A 331 -19.67 15.21 12.26
CA ILE A 331 -19.24 16.41 12.99
C ILE A 331 -19.78 17.65 12.25
N PRO A 332 -20.37 18.64 12.95
CA PRO A 332 -20.72 19.92 12.35
C PRO A 332 -19.48 20.67 11.84
N LEU A 333 -19.56 21.23 10.64
CA LEU A 333 -18.53 22.08 10.04
C LEU A 333 -19.13 23.41 9.58
N ALA A 334 -18.33 24.47 9.52
CA ALA A 334 -18.78 25.81 9.16
C ALA A 334 -18.89 26.05 7.63
N THR A 335 -18.35 25.15 6.81
CA THR A 335 -18.39 25.25 5.34
C THR A 335 -19.50 24.39 4.74
N ASN A 336 -20.05 24.84 3.60
CA ASN A 336 -21.05 24.10 2.83
C ASN A 336 -20.43 23.15 1.78
N SER A 337 -19.15 23.31 1.45
CA SER A 337 -18.44 22.53 0.42
C SER A 337 -17.77 21.28 0.96
N ALA A 338 -18.01 20.92 2.23
CA ALA A 338 -17.47 19.70 2.83
C ALA A 338 -18.39 19.11 3.90
N VAL A 339 -18.22 17.82 4.19
CA VAL A 339 -18.85 17.12 5.32
C VAL A 339 -17.78 16.29 6.04
N LEU A 340 -17.74 16.39 7.38
CA LEU A 340 -16.77 15.73 8.24
C LEU A 340 -17.42 14.65 9.12
N PHE A 341 -16.68 13.56 9.36
CA PHE A 341 -17.05 12.44 10.22
C PHE A 341 -15.91 12.08 11.17
N ASP A 342 -16.22 11.81 12.44
CA ASP A 342 -15.42 10.89 13.26
C ASP A 342 -15.64 9.47 12.71
N GLN A 343 -14.56 8.69 12.65
CA GLN A 343 -14.57 7.31 12.16
C GLN A 343 -14.32 6.35 13.32
N GLY A 344 -15.40 5.73 13.83
CA GLY A 344 -15.33 4.82 14.97
C GLY A 344 -14.53 3.55 14.69
N ASN A 345 -14.60 3.02 13.47
CA ASN A 345 -13.79 1.87 13.06
C ASN A 345 -12.37 2.28 12.64
N PHE A 346 -11.54 2.61 13.63
CA PHE A 346 -10.15 3.08 13.47
C PHE A 346 -9.19 2.05 12.82
N ALA A 347 -9.59 0.78 12.66
CA ALA A 347 -8.80 -0.22 11.94
C ALA A 347 -8.84 0.01 10.41
N LEU A 348 -9.93 0.59 9.89
CA LEU A 348 -10.07 0.86 8.47
C LEU A 348 -9.25 2.10 8.07
N THR A 349 -8.47 1.96 7.00
CA THR A 349 -7.56 3.00 6.49
C THR A 349 -7.87 3.32 5.04
N ARG A 350 -7.05 4.16 4.39
CA ARG A 350 -7.09 4.36 2.94
C ARG A 350 -7.07 3.04 2.15
N LYS A 351 -6.47 1.96 2.68
CA LYS A 351 -6.50 0.62 2.06
C LYS A 351 -7.92 0.05 1.90
N PHE A 352 -8.88 0.47 2.73
CA PHE A 352 -10.29 0.11 2.61
C PHE A 352 -11.10 1.17 1.82
N VAL A 353 -10.90 2.46 2.14
CA VAL A 353 -11.66 3.56 1.52
C VAL A 353 -11.36 3.67 0.01
N MET A 354 -10.14 3.38 -0.42
CA MET A 354 -9.74 3.48 -1.84
C MET A 354 -10.47 2.46 -2.74
N PRO A 355 -10.52 1.15 -2.44
CA PRO A 355 -11.41 0.21 -3.14
C PRO A 355 -12.89 0.61 -3.10
N ALA A 356 -13.40 1.09 -1.96
CA ALA A 356 -14.78 1.54 -1.85
C ALA A 356 -15.09 2.71 -2.82
N MET A 357 -14.16 3.65 -2.99
CA MET A 357 -14.29 4.76 -3.94
C MET A 357 -14.09 4.34 -5.40
N GLN A 358 -13.22 3.37 -5.68
CA GLN A 358 -13.11 2.77 -7.02
C GLN A 358 -14.43 2.09 -7.43
N LYS A 359 -15.11 1.40 -6.52
CA LYS A 359 -16.46 0.84 -6.73
C LYS A 359 -17.50 1.95 -6.94
N TYR A 360 -17.48 3.01 -6.13
CA TYR A 360 -18.37 4.18 -6.30
C TYR A 360 -18.29 4.80 -7.69
N LEU A 361 -17.06 5.04 -8.18
CA LEU A 361 -16.83 5.61 -9.51
C LEU A 361 -17.45 4.72 -10.61
N LYS A 362 -17.15 3.41 -10.59
CA LYS A 362 -17.68 2.43 -11.56
C LYS A 362 -19.21 2.33 -11.55
N CYS A 363 -19.86 2.43 -10.38
CA CYS A 363 -21.33 2.45 -10.33
C CYS A 363 -21.92 3.80 -10.81
N SER A 364 -21.20 4.90 -10.67
CA SER A 364 -21.67 6.24 -11.08
C SER A 364 -21.72 6.46 -12.59
N SER A 365 -21.01 5.64 -13.38
CA SER A 365 -21.05 5.65 -14.84
C SER A 365 -22.14 4.74 -15.42
N SER A 366 -22.48 3.62 -14.77
CA SER A 366 -23.62 2.76 -15.17
C SER A 366 -24.98 3.44 -15.03
N ASP A 367 -25.17 4.34 -14.06
CA ASP A 367 -26.41 5.14 -13.87
C ASP A 367 -26.85 5.94 -15.13
N LYS A 368 -25.98 6.09 -16.14
CA LYS A 368 -26.21 6.92 -17.33
C LYS A 368 -26.60 6.14 -18.60
N SER A 369 -26.44 4.82 -18.64
CA SER A 369 -26.78 4.02 -19.83
C SER A 369 -28.28 3.73 -19.92
N GLU A 370 -28.94 3.43 -18.80
CA GLU A 370 -30.37 3.07 -18.78
C GLU A 370 -31.30 4.24 -19.14
N ILE A 371 -30.94 5.47 -18.73
CA ILE A 371 -31.73 6.68 -19.01
C ILE A 371 -31.89 6.93 -20.53
N ASN A 372 -30.88 6.59 -21.33
CA ASN A 372 -30.90 6.82 -22.79
C ASN A 372 -31.70 5.77 -23.58
N HIS A 373 -32.15 4.68 -22.97
CA HIS A 373 -32.97 3.66 -23.64
C HIS A 373 -34.47 3.77 -23.38
N ALA A 374 -34.90 4.47 -22.32
CA ALA A 374 -36.31 4.60 -21.95
C ALA A 374 -37.15 5.46 -22.94
N ASP A 375 -36.58 6.54 -23.48
CA ASP A 375 -37.32 7.57 -24.25
C ASP A 375 -37.54 7.24 -25.75
N SER A 376 -37.20 6.03 -26.20
CA SER A 376 -37.27 5.66 -27.63
C SER A 376 -38.49 4.82 -28.05
N ASN A 377 -39.25 4.26 -27.10
CA ASN A 377 -40.31 3.27 -27.39
C ASN A 377 -41.67 3.61 -26.74
N ARG A 378 -42.30 4.74 -27.14
CA ARG A 378 -43.72 5.00 -26.84
C ARG A 378 -44.43 6.06 -27.72
N ILE A 379 -44.31 5.94 -29.06
CA ILE A 379 -45.18 6.66 -30.00
C ILE A 379 -45.77 5.66 -31.02
N GLU A 380 -46.96 5.13 -30.68
CA GLU A 380 -48.03 4.50 -31.48
C GLU A 380 -48.75 3.56 -30.50
N ASP A 381 -49.92 3.93 -29.95
CA ASP A 381 -51.18 3.84 -30.67
C ASP A 381 -52.30 4.72 -30.05
N ASN A 382 -53.21 5.20 -30.88
CA ASN A 382 -54.40 5.96 -30.45
C ASN A 382 -55.66 5.13 -30.72
N LYS A 383 -56.53 4.90 -29.70
CA LYS A 383 -57.97 5.27 -29.78
C LYS A 383 -58.86 4.90 -28.57
N THR A 384 -59.64 5.92 -28.20
CA THR A 384 -61.07 5.89 -27.77
C THR A 384 -61.54 5.24 -26.47
N LEU A 385 -62.29 6.08 -25.72
CA LEU A 385 -63.38 5.78 -24.78
C LEU A 385 -62.94 5.18 -23.41
N ASP A 386 -63.57 5.52 -22.28
CA ASP A 386 -64.75 6.39 -22.08
C ASP A 386 -64.68 7.20 -20.78
N SER A 387 -65.57 8.19 -20.63
CA SER A 387 -65.65 9.05 -19.45
C SER A 387 -66.52 8.46 -18.33
N ASN A 388 -66.11 8.59 -17.05
CA ASN A 388 -66.83 9.42 -16.04
C ASN A 388 -66.32 9.29 -14.58
N SER A 389 -66.38 10.42 -13.88
CA SER A 389 -66.60 10.67 -12.43
C SER A 389 -66.43 9.53 -11.39
N LEU A 390 -65.73 9.85 -10.28
CA LEU A 390 -66.40 10.31 -9.04
C LEU A 390 -65.40 10.80 -7.97
N GLU A 391 -65.84 11.75 -7.14
CA GLU A 391 -65.17 12.17 -5.91
C GLU A 391 -65.67 11.35 -4.71
N SER A 392 -64.81 11.04 -3.75
CA SER A 392 -65.21 10.96 -2.33
C SER A 392 -64.01 11.02 -1.39
N ASN A 393 -64.01 11.97 -0.46
CA ASN A 393 -63.04 12.03 0.63
C ASN A 393 -63.23 10.87 1.62
N HIS A 394 -62.18 10.48 2.34
CA HIS A 394 -62.33 10.21 3.77
C HIS A 394 -61.05 10.51 4.58
N THR A 395 -61.24 11.08 5.76
CA THR A 395 -60.22 11.42 6.76
C THR A 395 -60.17 10.37 7.87
N GLY A 396 -59.00 10.13 8.47
CA GLY A 396 -58.87 9.38 9.72
C GLY A 396 -57.43 9.34 10.23
N ASP A 397 -57.22 9.71 11.49
CA ASP A 397 -55.93 9.63 12.19
C ASP A 397 -55.57 8.18 12.59
N GLY A 398 -54.28 7.94 12.87
CA GLY A 398 -53.83 6.71 13.51
C GLY A 398 -52.31 6.57 13.55
N ASP A 399 -51.67 7.05 14.63
CA ASP A 399 -50.31 6.62 14.98
C ASP A 399 -50.29 5.10 15.26
N PHE A 400 -49.29 4.38 14.75
CA PHE A 400 -48.59 3.35 15.52
C PHE A 400 -47.22 3.03 14.90
N VAL A 401 -46.27 2.68 15.76
CA VAL A 401 -44.92 2.21 15.38
C VAL A 401 -44.94 0.70 15.18
N ASP A 402 -44.23 0.22 14.16
CA ASP A 402 -43.77 -1.17 14.10
C ASP A 402 -42.37 -1.24 13.46
N GLU A 403 -41.47 -2.03 14.04
CA GLU A 403 -40.06 -2.14 13.62
C GLU A 403 -39.89 -3.34 12.68
N GLY A 404 -39.94 -3.08 11.38
CA GLY A 404 -39.73 -4.09 10.35
C GLY A 404 -38.30 -4.63 10.33
N PHE A 405 -38.03 -5.71 11.09
CA PHE A 405 -36.80 -6.49 11.01
C PHE A 405 -36.50 -6.91 9.57
N VAL A 406 -35.40 -6.40 9.00
CA VAL A 406 -34.85 -6.91 7.74
C VAL A 406 -33.92 -8.07 8.07
N ASN A 407 -34.27 -9.27 7.60
CA ASN A 407 -33.43 -10.46 7.74
C ASN A 407 -32.10 -10.28 7.00
N TYR A 408 -31.03 -10.01 7.75
CA TYR A 408 -29.67 -9.98 7.25
C TYR A 408 -29.17 -11.39 6.93
N GLN A 409 -28.59 -11.59 5.74
CA GLN A 409 -27.90 -12.83 5.37
C GLN A 409 -26.38 -12.58 5.31
N PRO A 410 -25.55 -13.48 5.86
CA PRO A 410 -24.11 -13.25 5.95
C PRO A 410 -23.39 -13.48 4.61
N GLU A 411 -22.68 -12.47 4.10
CA GLU A 411 -21.76 -12.57 2.96
C GLU A 411 -20.31 -12.85 3.40
N SER A 412 -19.40 -13.10 2.44
CA SER A 412 -17.98 -13.39 2.69
C SER A 412 -17.09 -12.15 2.54
N LEU A 413 -15.91 -12.19 3.19
CA LEU A 413 -14.90 -11.13 3.12
C LEU A 413 -14.07 -11.24 1.82
N ASP A 414 -14.49 -10.52 0.77
CA ASP A 414 -13.87 -10.55 -0.56
C ASP A 414 -13.76 -9.16 -1.22
N PHE A 415 -12.73 -8.99 -2.05
CA PHE A 415 -12.46 -7.76 -2.83
C PHE A 415 -12.51 -8.04 -4.34
N PRO A 416 -12.96 -7.09 -5.19
CA PRO A 416 -13.15 -7.33 -6.62
C PRO A 416 -11.96 -6.90 -7.49
N ASP A 417 -11.37 -7.85 -8.23
CA ASP A 417 -10.45 -7.60 -9.35
C ASP A 417 -11.22 -7.22 -10.64
N SER A 418 -10.59 -6.48 -11.56
CA SER A 418 -11.26 -5.99 -12.78
C SER A 418 -10.28 -5.51 -13.88
N PRO A 419 -10.16 -6.23 -15.01
CA PRO A 419 -9.31 -5.85 -16.14
C PRO A 419 -10.08 -5.15 -17.28
N GLN A 420 -9.49 -4.11 -17.90
CA GLN A 420 -9.81 -3.61 -19.25
C GLN A 420 -8.82 -2.52 -19.68
N HIS A 421 -7.86 -2.82 -20.57
CA HIS A 421 -6.89 -1.82 -21.06
C HIS A 421 -6.35 -2.16 -22.47
N THR A 422 -7.22 -2.59 -23.39
CA THR A 422 -6.80 -3.13 -24.72
C THR A 422 -7.68 -2.70 -25.90
N LYS A 423 -8.55 -1.71 -25.71
CA LYS A 423 -9.34 -1.04 -26.76
C LYS A 423 -9.37 0.47 -26.48
N LEU A 424 -9.64 1.28 -27.51
CA LEU A 424 -9.59 2.77 -27.52
C LEU A 424 -8.21 3.44 -27.73
N LEU A 425 -7.32 2.82 -28.51
CA LEU A 425 -6.17 3.50 -29.14
C LEU A 425 -6.43 3.94 -30.60
N GLU A 426 -7.67 3.83 -31.08
CA GLU A 426 -8.08 4.32 -32.41
C GLU A 426 -9.17 5.39 -32.30
N ASN A 427 -9.01 6.46 -33.08
CA ASN A 427 -9.76 7.72 -33.05
C ASN A 427 -9.47 8.55 -31.76
N TYR A 428 -8.93 9.78 -31.82
CA TYR A 428 -9.23 10.83 -32.81
C TYR A 428 -7.99 11.61 -33.30
N LYS A 429 -8.03 12.03 -34.58
CA LYS A 429 -7.09 13.01 -35.15
C LYS A 429 -7.63 14.44 -35.03
N VAL A 430 -6.76 15.34 -34.57
CA VAL A 430 -6.58 16.73 -35.05
C VAL A 430 -7.80 17.64 -35.11
N LYS A 431 -7.75 18.75 -34.34
CA LYS A 431 -7.94 20.10 -34.90
C LYS A 431 -7.37 21.20 -34.00
N ASN A 432 -6.57 22.09 -34.60
CA ASN A 432 -6.05 23.29 -33.98
C ASN A 432 -7.13 24.39 -33.96
N VAL A 433 -7.12 25.23 -32.93
CA VAL A 433 -7.54 26.65 -33.02
C VAL A 433 -6.45 27.49 -32.34
N THR A 434 -6.15 28.65 -32.91
CA THR A 434 -5.02 29.50 -32.52
C THR A 434 -5.48 30.86 -31.97
N SER A 435 -4.49 31.66 -31.53
CA SER A 435 -4.49 33.13 -31.53
C SER A 435 -4.83 33.82 -30.17
N PRO A 436 -4.41 35.08 -29.92
CA PRO A 436 -3.02 35.29 -29.47
C PRO A 436 -2.80 36.39 -28.42
N GLY A 437 -1.99 36.10 -27.39
CA GLY A 437 -0.98 36.98 -26.77
C GLY A 437 -1.35 38.34 -26.13
N PHE A 438 -0.54 38.75 -25.16
CA PHE A 438 0.03 40.11 -25.09
C PHE A 438 1.33 40.08 -24.28
N VAL A 439 2.24 41.05 -24.49
CA VAL A 439 3.60 41.05 -23.94
C VAL A 439 4.00 42.43 -23.41
N SER A 440 4.60 42.46 -22.22
CA SER A 440 5.39 43.57 -21.66
C SER A 440 6.43 42.95 -20.71
N VAL A 441 7.70 42.77 -21.09
CA VAL A 441 8.77 43.79 -21.28
C VAL A 441 9.22 44.40 -19.94
N ILE A 442 10.51 44.21 -19.68
CA ILE A 442 11.27 44.51 -18.45
C ILE A 442 11.78 45.96 -18.50
N PRO A 443 12.14 46.58 -17.36
CA PRO A 443 13.50 47.15 -17.29
C PRO A 443 14.25 46.93 -15.96
N GLU A 444 15.44 46.36 -16.10
CA GLU A 444 16.63 46.54 -15.25
C GLU A 444 17.60 47.52 -15.96
N PRO A 445 18.80 47.88 -15.43
CA PRO A 445 19.37 47.68 -14.08
C PRO A 445 19.84 49.02 -13.44
N ASP A 446 20.61 48.95 -12.34
CA ASP A 446 21.67 49.93 -12.01
C ASP A 446 22.84 49.19 -11.31
N GLU A 447 24.09 49.62 -11.53
CA GLU A 447 25.35 48.93 -11.11
C GLU A 447 26.12 49.70 -10.00
N ILE A 448 27.28 49.13 -9.54
CA ILE A 448 28.42 49.65 -8.72
C ILE A 448 28.73 48.63 -7.58
N ASP A 449 29.88 47.92 -7.46
CA ASP A 449 31.33 48.23 -7.51
C ASP A 449 31.88 48.87 -6.19
N SER A 450 32.92 48.39 -5.49
CA SER A 450 33.75 47.15 -5.48
C SER A 450 34.42 47.02 -4.06
N SER A 451 35.43 46.21 -3.69
CA SER A 451 36.42 45.36 -4.38
C SER A 451 37.09 44.31 -3.46
N GLU A 452 37.99 43.50 -4.04
CA GLU A 452 39.22 42.90 -3.45
C GLU A 452 39.24 41.60 -2.58
N ASN A 453 40.32 40.85 -2.86
CA ASN A 453 41.05 39.82 -2.09
C ASN A 453 40.49 38.40 -1.88
N VAL A 454 41.15 37.47 -2.59
CA VAL A 454 41.11 36.01 -2.39
C VAL A 454 41.92 35.61 -1.14
N GLN A 455 41.33 34.82 -0.25
CA GLN A 455 42.08 33.92 0.63
C GLN A 455 41.49 32.51 0.55
N THR A 456 42.35 31.52 0.29
CA THR A 456 41.98 30.10 0.22
C THR A 456 41.87 29.52 1.62
N THR A 457 40.66 29.27 2.09
CA THR A 457 40.38 28.48 3.29
C THR A 457 39.76 27.14 2.89
N GLY A 458 40.38 26.04 3.31
CA GLY A 458 39.76 24.73 3.18
C GLY A 458 38.52 24.67 4.08
N GLY A 459 37.40 24.20 3.54
CA GLY A 459 36.16 24.05 4.30
C GLY A 459 36.27 22.94 5.33
N THR A 460 36.71 23.26 6.55
CA THR A 460 36.36 22.43 7.71
C THR A 460 34.85 22.47 7.84
N LEU A 461 34.18 21.31 7.66
CA LEU A 461 32.75 21.21 7.94
C LEU A 461 32.49 21.80 9.32
N LYS A 462 31.48 22.67 9.43
CA LYS A 462 31.03 23.12 10.75
C LYS A 462 30.65 21.87 11.53
N ARG A 463 31.28 21.70 12.69
CA ARG A 463 31.02 20.63 13.65
C ARG A 463 29.51 20.37 13.72
N ILE A 464 29.07 19.20 13.23
CA ILE A 464 27.65 18.84 13.13
C ILE A 464 27.13 18.57 14.54
N ALA A 465 26.80 19.66 15.23
CA ALA A 465 26.09 19.66 16.48
C ALA A 465 24.61 19.80 16.12
N VAL A 466 23.92 18.66 16.03
CA VAL A 466 22.48 18.58 15.78
C VAL A 466 21.76 19.57 16.69
N GLN A 467 21.12 20.58 16.11
CA GLN A 467 20.56 21.69 16.89
C GLN A 467 19.25 21.27 17.58
N LEU A 468 19.39 20.79 18.81
CA LEU A 468 18.31 20.45 19.74
C LEU A 468 17.47 21.68 20.17
N ASN A 469 16.68 22.22 19.24
CA ASN A 469 15.69 23.28 19.47
C ASN A 469 14.23 22.78 19.34
N VAL A 470 14.02 21.47 19.15
CA VAL A 470 12.69 20.83 19.08
C VAL A 470 12.22 20.31 20.46
N LEU A 471 13.10 20.27 21.46
CA LEU A 471 12.91 19.58 22.74
C LEU A 471 12.86 20.50 23.99
N GLU A 472 12.10 21.60 23.92
CA GLU A 472 11.77 22.43 25.11
C GLU A 472 10.28 22.38 25.50
N LYS A 473 9.79 21.19 25.89
CA LYS A 473 8.64 21.06 26.82
C LYS A 473 8.86 19.92 27.82
N THR A 474 9.32 20.30 29.01
CA THR A 474 9.19 19.59 30.30
C THR A 474 9.28 18.05 30.27
N VAL A 475 10.47 17.54 30.55
CA VAL A 475 10.67 16.13 30.92
C VAL A 475 10.10 15.86 32.32
N GLU A 476 9.26 14.83 32.45
CA GLU A 476 9.28 13.94 33.61
C GLU A 476 9.81 12.58 33.14
N GLU A 477 10.60 11.91 33.98
CA GLU A 477 11.35 10.71 33.62
C GLU A 477 10.52 9.44 33.83
N ASP A 478 10.44 8.55 32.83
CA ASP A 478 10.25 7.11 33.08
C ASP A 478 10.78 6.23 31.93
N ASP A 479 11.07 4.96 32.21
CA ASP A 479 12.05 4.16 31.45
C ASP A 479 11.54 3.45 30.18
N GLN A 480 12.30 3.62 29.08
CA GLN A 480 12.60 2.62 28.05
C GLN A 480 11.48 1.65 27.56
N ARG A 481 10.86 1.95 26.42
CA ARG A 481 10.87 1.03 25.25
C ARG A 481 10.42 1.64 23.92
N SER A 482 11.26 1.46 22.91
CA SER A 482 11.14 2.12 21.61
C SER A 482 10.37 1.29 20.56
N LEU A 483 9.80 2.02 19.59
CA LEU A 483 9.58 1.62 18.18
C LEU A 483 8.72 0.38 17.87
N SER A 484 7.46 0.63 17.50
CA SER A 484 6.73 -0.22 16.53
C SER A 484 5.69 0.60 15.76
N SER A 485 6.13 1.36 14.74
CA SER A 485 5.24 2.18 13.89
C SER A 485 5.83 2.42 12.48
N LEU A 486 6.12 1.34 11.76
CA LEU A 486 6.51 1.36 10.34
C LEU A 486 5.83 0.21 9.57
N SER A 487 5.01 0.54 8.57
CA SER A 487 4.62 -0.39 7.48
C SER A 487 3.81 0.30 6.36
N ASN A 488 4.49 1.08 5.52
CA ASN A 488 3.99 1.46 4.19
C ASN A 488 4.91 0.85 3.11
N ARG A 489 4.52 -0.32 2.59
CA ARG A 489 4.95 -0.94 1.31
C ARG A 489 6.45 -1.33 1.14
N SER A 490 6.82 -2.52 0.67
CA SER A 490 6.61 -3.24 -0.62
C SER A 490 7.64 -2.80 -1.68
N ASP A 491 8.45 -3.65 -2.32
CA ASP A 491 8.64 -5.12 -2.25
C ASP A 491 10.11 -5.52 -2.57
N ALA A 492 10.62 -6.63 -2.03
CA ALA A 492 11.93 -7.17 -2.40
C ALA A 492 12.10 -8.68 -2.07
N PHE A 493 12.57 -9.44 -3.07
CA PHE A 493 13.17 -10.80 -3.05
C PHE A 493 12.49 -11.95 -2.28
N SER A 494 11.99 -12.91 -3.07
CA SER A 494 12.12 -14.34 -2.74
C SER A 494 13.29 -14.92 -3.52
N GLN A 495 14.20 -15.61 -2.82
CA GLN A 495 15.07 -16.65 -3.40
C GLN A 495 15.67 -17.52 -2.28
N SER A 496 15.64 -18.83 -2.47
CA SER A 496 16.43 -19.80 -1.70
C SER A 496 16.63 -21.05 -2.55
N GLU A 497 17.87 -21.32 -2.94
CA GLU A 497 18.23 -22.47 -3.78
C GLU A 497 18.28 -23.80 -3.00
N ASP A 498 18.32 -24.87 -3.79
CA ASP A 498 18.34 -26.27 -3.41
C ASP A 498 19.37 -26.66 -2.33
N ILE A 499 18.99 -27.64 -1.50
CA ILE A 499 19.94 -28.49 -0.76
C ILE A 499 19.83 -29.90 -1.32
N ILE A 500 20.91 -30.34 -1.99
CA ILE A 500 21.07 -31.71 -2.46
C ILE A 500 21.20 -32.67 -1.26
N LEU A 501 20.45 -33.77 -1.28
CA LEU A 501 20.71 -34.96 -0.46
C LEU A 501 20.60 -36.21 -1.34
N ASP A 502 21.52 -37.14 -1.13
CA ASP A 502 21.82 -38.23 -2.07
C ASP A 502 20.80 -39.39 -2.12
N ASP A 503 20.93 -40.14 -3.21
CA ASP A 503 20.23 -41.38 -3.55
C ASP A 503 20.31 -42.49 -2.47
N ALA A 504 19.20 -43.23 -2.34
CA ALA A 504 19.15 -44.53 -1.67
C ALA A 504 18.03 -45.42 -2.25
N THR A 505 18.13 -45.77 -3.54
CA THR A 505 17.79 -47.08 -4.14
C THR A 505 16.64 -47.90 -3.53
N PHE A 506 15.58 -48.18 -4.32
CA PHE A 506 14.93 -49.50 -4.32
C PHE A 506 14.26 -49.79 -5.67
N ASP A 507 14.47 -51.00 -6.19
CA ASP A 507 14.04 -51.48 -7.51
C ASP A 507 12.66 -52.17 -7.53
N ASP A 508 12.26 -52.51 -8.75
CA ASP A 508 11.33 -53.56 -9.19
C ASP A 508 9.80 -53.38 -9.04
N ASP A 509 9.15 -53.41 -10.21
CA ASP A 509 8.05 -54.30 -10.61
C ASP A 509 6.99 -54.73 -9.58
N LEU A 510 5.71 -54.45 -9.93
CA LEU A 510 4.73 -55.50 -10.26
C LEU A 510 3.30 -54.93 -10.46
N LEU A 511 2.87 -54.72 -11.71
CA LEU A 511 1.95 -55.66 -12.41
C LEU A 511 1.32 -55.05 -13.68
N ASP A 512 1.50 -55.76 -14.79
CA ASP A 512 0.69 -55.66 -16.00
C ASP A 512 -0.66 -56.39 -15.79
N ASN A 513 -1.73 -55.90 -16.43
CA ASN A 513 -2.75 -56.72 -17.10
C ASN A 513 -3.73 -55.82 -17.89
N SER A 514 -3.71 -55.94 -19.21
CA SER A 514 -4.79 -55.48 -20.10
C SER A 514 -6.01 -56.39 -20.04
N ASP A 515 -7.23 -55.85 -20.11
CA ASP A 515 -8.21 -56.33 -21.10
C ASP A 515 -9.45 -55.41 -21.26
N TYR A 516 -10.21 -55.66 -22.34
CA TYR A 516 -11.49 -55.03 -22.75
C TYR A 516 -11.50 -53.57 -23.26
N LEU A 517 -11.47 -53.46 -24.59
CA LEU A 517 -12.25 -52.45 -25.32
C LEU A 517 -13.75 -52.75 -25.14
N ASP A 518 -14.61 -51.73 -25.09
CA ASP A 518 -15.32 -51.20 -26.29
C ASP A 518 -16.41 -50.18 -25.89
N SER A 519 -16.79 -49.29 -26.83
CA SER A 519 -17.74 -48.17 -26.71
C SER A 519 -17.21 -46.88 -26.06
N PRO A 520 -17.69 -45.71 -26.52
CA PRO A 520 -17.54 -45.26 -27.90
C PRO A 520 -16.92 -43.85 -27.96
N LEU A 521 -16.46 -43.45 -29.16
CA LEU A 521 -16.20 -42.07 -29.59
C LEU A 521 -15.92 -41.05 -28.47
N SER A 522 -14.64 -40.81 -28.17
CA SER A 522 -14.24 -39.65 -27.37
C SER A 522 -14.88 -38.38 -27.94
N ASP A 523 -15.71 -37.70 -27.14
CA ASP A 523 -16.18 -36.36 -27.47
C ASP A 523 -14.96 -35.49 -27.83
N PRO A 524 -15.02 -34.71 -28.93
CA PRO A 524 -13.91 -33.83 -29.27
C PRO A 524 -13.68 -32.89 -28.09
N ILE A 525 -12.43 -32.81 -27.62
CA ILE A 525 -12.03 -31.83 -26.59
C ILE A 525 -12.55 -30.47 -27.06
N PRO A 526 -13.44 -29.79 -26.30
CA PRO A 526 -14.02 -28.55 -26.76
C PRO A 526 -12.92 -27.54 -27.08
N GLU A 527 -12.79 -27.15 -28.35
CA GLU A 527 -11.85 -26.12 -28.79
C GLU A 527 -12.33 -24.78 -28.23
N MET A 528 -11.93 -24.52 -27.00
CA MET A 528 -12.13 -23.24 -26.33
C MET A 528 -11.34 -22.16 -27.04
N SER A 529 -11.93 -20.97 -27.15
CA SER A 529 -11.16 -19.80 -27.54
C SER A 529 -10.18 -19.40 -26.45
N ALA A 530 -9.04 -18.82 -26.83
CA ALA A 530 -8.06 -18.30 -25.88
C ALA A 530 -8.64 -17.25 -24.90
N ALA A 531 -9.77 -16.62 -25.23
CA ALA A 531 -10.51 -15.74 -24.33
C ALA A 531 -11.24 -16.50 -23.21
N GLU A 532 -11.88 -17.62 -23.53
CA GLU A 532 -12.55 -18.47 -22.52
C GLU A 532 -11.54 -19.28 -21.69
N GLU A 533 -10.34 -19.55 -22.24
CA GLU A 533 -9.23 -20.11 -21.48
C GLU A 533 -8.70 -19.09 -20.46
N PHE A 534 -8.50 -17.83 -20.89
CA PHE A 534 -8.12 -16.71 -20.03
C PHE A 534 -9.16 -16.40 -18.93
N GLU A 535 -10.47 -16.47 -19.23
CA GLU A 535 -11.54 -16.38 -18.22
C GLU A 535 -11.62 -17.60 -17.27
N LYS A 536 -10.96 -18.71 -17.60
CA LYS A 536 -10.82 -19.88 -16.71
C LYS A 536 -9.53 -19.89 -15.90
N GLU A 537 -8.56 -19.03 -16.21
CA GLU A 537 -7.34 -18.89 -15.40
C GLU A 537 -7.69 -18.40 -13.98
N ARG A 538 -7.49 -19.31 -13.02
CA ARG A 538 -7.71 -19.20 -11.57
C ARG A 538 -7.49 -17.79 -11.00
N SER A 539 -8.43 -17.32 -10.20
CA SER A 539 -8.28 -16.13 -9.35
C SER A 539 -7.29 -16.40 -8.21
N TRP A 540 -6.00 -16.22 -8.48
CA TRP A 540 -4.95 -16.36 -7.49
C TRP A 540 -4.80 -15.09 -6.64
N ARG A 541 -4.95 -15.19 -5.32
CA ARG A 541 -4.54 -14.14 -4.38
C ARG A 541 -3.14 -14.47 -3.86
N SER A 542 -2.14 -13.67 -4.22
CA SER A 542 -0.82 -13.71 -3.57
C SER A 542 -0.92 -13.21 -2.13
N CYS A 543 -0.23 -13.89 -1.22
CA CYS A 543 -0.07 -13.50 0.18
C CYS A 543 1.33 -13.86 0.69
N THR A 544 1.78 -13.19 1.75
CA THR A 544 3.09 -13.47 2.38
C THR A 544 2.88 -14.25 3.67
N LEU A 545 3.46 -15.44 3.79
CA LEU A 545 3.35 -16.31 4.97
C LEU A 545 4.75 -16.67 5.48
N ASN A 546 5.09 -16.19 6.69
CA ASN A 546 6.43 -16.25 7.32
C ASN A 546 7.59 -15.59 6.52
N GLY A 547 7.28 -14.94 5.38
CA GLY A 547 8.25 -14.36 4.44
C GLY A 547 8.30 -15.05 3.07
N GLU A 548 7.56 -16.16 2.88
CA GLU A 548 7.40 -16.81 1.58
C GLU A 548 6.15 -16.22 0.88
N GLU A 549 6.23 -15.87 -0.42
CA GLU A 549 5.04 -15.58 -1.22
C GLU A 549 4.30 -16.90 -1.51
N LYS A 550 2.99 -16.94 -1.27
CA LYS A 550 2.12 -18.08 -1.57
C LYS A 550 0.89 -17.60 -2.31
N LYS A 551 0.45 -18.41 -3.29
CA LYS A 551 -0.73 -18.10 -4.10
C LYS A 551 -1.88 -18.97 -3.62
N ILE A 552 -2.94 -18.31 -3.15
CA ILE A 552 -4.20 -18.93 -2.74
C ILE A 552 -5.09 -18.98 -3.97
N ASP A 553 -5.56 -20.16 -4.38
CA ASP A 553 -6.64 -20.28 -5.35
C ASP A 553 -7.94 -19.82 -4.65
N MET A 554 -8.36 -18.58 -4.91
CA MET A 554 -9.54 -18.01 -4.27
C MET A 554 -10.82 -18.68 -4.75
N LYS A 555 -10.83 -19.25 -5.96
CA LYS A 555 -11.99 -19.91 -6.59
C LYS A 555 -12.30 -21.25 -5.92
N VAL A 556 -11.29 -22.04 -5.58
CA VAL A 556 -11.50 -23.34 -4.92
C VAL A 556 -12.02 -23.20 -3.48
N ILE A 557 -11.71 -22.08 -2.80
CA ILE A 557 -12.13 -21.83 -1.41
C ILE A 557 -13.42 -21.02 -1.28
N GLU A 558 -13.94 -20.45 -2.37
CA GLU A 558 -15.11 -19.57 -2.39
C GLU A 558 -16.31 -20.06 -1.56
N PRO A 559 -16.77 -21.33 -1.69
CA PRO A 559 -17.92 -21.82 -0.91
C PRO A 559 -17.66 -21.89 0.60
N TYR A 560 -16.39 -21.83 1.01
CA TYR A 560 -15.91 -22.10 2.37
C TYR A 560 -15.37 -20.87 3.09
N ARG A 561 -15.28 -19.69 2.43
CA ARG A 561 -14.76 -18.45 3.04
C ARG A 561 -15.49 -18.04 4.32
N LYS A 562 -16.78 -18.41 4.45
CA LYS A 562 -17.62 -18.20 5.66
C LYS A 562 -17.12 -18.96 6.91
N VAL A 563 -16.11 -19.84 6.78
CA VAL A 563 -15.43 -20.49 7.91
C VAL A 563 -14.80 -19.49 8.89
N LEU A 564 -14.51 -18.25 8.47
CA LEU A 564 -13.91 -17.22 9.30
C LEU A 564 -14.79 -15.96 9.35
N SER A 565 -15.04 -15.43 10.55
CA SER A 565 -15.75 -14.17 10.76
C SER A 565 -15.23 -13.39 11.97
N HIS A 566 -15.58 -12.11 12.07
CA HIS A 566 -15.19 -11.22 13.16
C HIS A 566 -16.33 -11.08 14.17
N GLY A 567 -16.00 -11.06 15.47
CA GLY A 567 -16.96 -11.06 16.58
C GLY A 567 -16.97 -9.80 17.46
N GLY A 568 -16.31 -8.72 17.03
CA GLY A 568 -16.13 -7.51 17.84
C GLY A 568 -14.87 -7.54 18.69
N TYR A 569 -14.84 -6.80 19.80
CA TYR A 569 -13.66 -6.63 20.66
C TYR A 569 -13.96 -6.95 22.13
N HIS A 570 -13.01 -7.56 22.83
CA HIS A 570 -13.18 -7.98 24.23
C HIS A 570 -12.54 -6.99 25.23
N GLY A 571 -13.39 -6.12 25.79
CA GLY A 571 -13.08 -5.23 26.92
C GLY A 571 -12.25 -4.00 26.55
N SER A 572 -11.01 -4.23 26.10
CA SER A 572 -10.17 -3.19 25.49
C SER A 572 -10.36 -3.23 23.96
N PRO A 573 -10.28 -2.08 23.25
CA PRO A 573 -10.33 -2.02 21.78
C PRO A 573 -9.17 -2.79 21.07
N HIS A 574 -8.24 -3.37 21.84
CA HIS A 574 -7.04 -4.07 21.38
C HIS A 574 -7.11 -5.61 21.49
N ASN A 575 -8.26 -6.18 21.85
CA ASN A 575 -8.49 -7.64 21.88
C ASN A 575 -9.56 -8.04 20.83
N ALA A 576 -9.16 -8.26 19.57
CA ALA A 576 -10.11 -8.69 18.53
C ALA A 576 -10.69 -10.08 18.84
N ILE A 577 -12.00 -10.27 18.64
CA ILE A 577 -12.67 -11.58 18.71
C ILE A 577 -12.78 -12.12 17.28
N ILE A 578 -12.16 -13.27 17.02
CA ILE A 578 -12.18 -13.93 15.71
C ILE A 578 -12.86 -15.28 15.87
N ILE A 579 -13.78 -15.59 14.95
CA ILE A 579 -14.65 -16.77 15.00
C ILE A 579 -14.26 -17.70 13.85
N PHE A 580 -13.92 -18.94 14.19
CA PHE A 580 -13.73 -20.03 13.23
C PHE A 580 -14.92 -21.00 13.33
N SER A 581 -15.74 -21.05 12.30
CA SER A 581 -16.99 -21.81 12.22
C SER A 581 -16.77 -23.13 11.47
N ALA A 582 -16.42 -24.20 12.21
CA ALA A 582 -15.98 -25.46 11.61
C ALA A 582 -17.08 -26.18 10.80
N CYS A 583 -18.35 -25.88 11.04
CA CYS A 583 -19.49 -26.37 10.25
C CYS A 583 -19.50 -25.90 8.78
N TYR A 584 -18.61 -24.98 8.39
CA TYR A 584 -18.39 -24.55 7.00
C TYR A 584 -17.10 -25.12 6.36
N LEU A 585 -16.45 -26.11 6.99
CA LEU A 585 -15.33 -26.82 6.36
C LEU A 585 -15.80 -27.72 5.19
N PRO A 586 -14.97 -27.94 4.16
CA PRO A 586 -15.27 -28.90 3.08
C PRO A 586 -15.38 -30.33 3.61
N ASP A 587 -16.12 -31.19 2.90
CA ASP A 587 -16.23 -32.62 3.20
C ASP A 587 -15.11 -33.44 2.53
N ARG A 588 -14.54 -34.42 3.24
CA ARG A 588 -13.41 -35.25 2.78
C ARG A 588 -13.75 -36.33 1.75
N SER A 589 -15.01 -36.48 1.34
CA SER A 589 -15.39 -37.22 0.14
C SER A 589 -14.93 -36.57 -1.16
N ARG A 590 -14.49 -35.29 -1.11
CA ARG A 590 -13.92 -34.58 -2.25
C ARG A 590 -12.54 -35.12 -2.66
N ASN A 591 -12.36 -35.37 -3.96
CA ASN A 591 -11.09 -35.79 -4.56
C ASN A 591 -9.96 -34.76 -4.40
N ASP A 592 -10.28 -33.48 -4.24
CA ASP A 592 -9.35 -32.35 -4.08
C ASP A 592 -9.24 -31.86 -2.63
N TYR A 593 -9.78 -32.59 -1.65
CA TYR A 593 -9.95 -32.14 -0.26
C TYR A 593 -8.70 -31.50 0.37
N ASP A 594 -7.54 -32.16 0.30
CA ASP A 594 -6.30 -31.63 0.91
C ASP A 594 -5.83 -30.34 0.21
N TYR A 595 -6.07 -30.17 -1.09
CA TYR A 595 -5.79 -28.93 -1.83
C TYR A 595 -6.77 -27.80 -1.46
N VAL A 596 -8.07 -28.09 -1.33
CA VAL A 596 -9.06 -27.12 -0.85
C VAL A 596 -8.69 -26.67 0.57
N MET A 597 -8.34 -27.61 1.44
CA MET A 597 -8.00 -27.36 2.84
C MET A 597 -6.69 -26.57 2.99
N ASP A 598 -5.63 -26.90 2.25
CA ASP A 598 -4.37 -26.14 2.30
C ASP A 598 -4.57 -24.69 1.80
N ASN A 599 -5.36 -24.45 0.74
CA ASN A 599 -5.71 -23.10 0.31
C ASN A 599 -6.60 -22.36 1.33
N LEU A 600 -7.61 -23.02 1.89
CA LEU A 600 -8.51 -22.44 2.89
C LEU A 600 -7.76 -22.09 4.18
N PHE A 601 -6.77 -22.91 4.56
CA PHE A 601 -5.89 -22.63 5.68
C PHE A 601 -4.93 -21.47 5.39
N MET A 602 -4.36 -21.36 4.19
CA MET A 602 -3.60 -20.17 3.81
C MET A 602 -4.46 -18.90 3.88
N TYR A 603 -5.68 -18.93 3.34
CA TYR A 603 -6.65 -17.83 3.48
C TYR A 603 -6.93 -17.47 4.94
N VAL A 604 -7.15 -18.47 5.81
CA VAL A 604 -7.38 -18.23 7.24
C VAL A 604 -6.14 -17.65 7.92
N ILE A 605 -4.93 -18.15 7.66
CA ILE A 605 -3.72 -17.60 8.31
C ILE A 605 -3.36 -16.22 7.77
N THR A 606 -3.51 -15.96 6.47
CA THR A 606 -3.34 -14.62 5.89
C THR A 606 -4.36 -13.64 6.46
N THR A 607 -5.64 -14.02 6.53
CA THR A 607 -6.67 -13.16 7.11
C THR A 607 -6.45 -12.94 8.61
N LEU A 608 -5.95 -13.94 9.35
CA LEU A 608 -5.49 -13.74 10.72
C LEU A 608 -4.28 -12.80 10.81
N ASP A 609 -3.31 -12.88 9.91
CA ASP A 609 -2.13 -12.01 9.92
C ASP A 609 -2.48 -10.54 9.57
N GLU A 610 -3.44 -10.34 8.67
CA GLU A 610 -4.03 -9.06 8.29
C GLU A 610 -4.92 -8.44 9.39
N LEU A 611 -5.73 -9.24 10.10
CA LEU A 611 -6.63 -8.78 11.17
C LEU A 611 -5.91 -8.58 12.52
N VAL A 612 -4.93 -9.44 12.83
CA VAL A 612 -4.23 -9.45 14.13
C VAL A 612 -3.01 -8.55 14.06
N ALA A 613 -3.20 -7.24 14.21
CA ALA A 613 -2.09 -6.34 14.54
C ALA A 613 -1.57 -6.59 15.97
N GLU A 614 -2.51 -6.70 16.92
CA GLU A 614 -2.27 -6.71 18.36
C GLU A 614 -2.75 -8.04 18.99
N ASP A 615 -3.26 -8.03 20.23
CA ASP A 615 -3.74 -9.24 20.91
C ASP A 615 -5.14 -9.66 20.42
N TYR A 616 -5.46 -10.97 20.52
CA TYR A 616 -6.76 -11.47 20.02
C TYR A 616 -7.27 -12.72 20.73
N VAL A 617 -8.57 -12.98 20.62
CA VAL A 617 -9.25 -14.20 21.06
C VAL A 617 -9.72 -14.95 19.82
N LEU A 618 -9.46 -16.26 19.79
CA LEU A 618 -9.98 -17.15 18.75
C LEU A 618 -11.06 -18.06 19.35
N VAL A 619 -12.27 -17.96 18.81
CA VAL A 619 -13.42 -18.81 19.14
C VAL A 619 -13.55 -19.85 18.04
N TYR A 620 -13.40 -21.12 18.38
CA TYR A 620 -13.58 -22.24 17.45
C TYR A 620 -14.93 -22.90 17.75
N LEU A 621 -15.92 -22.65 16.89
CA LEU A 621 -17.25 -23.23 16.97
C LEU A 621 -17.23 -24.61 16.30
N HIS A 622 -17.32 -25.67 17.12
CA HIS A 622 -17.32 -27.07 16.66
C HIS A 622 -18.72 -27.71 16.63
N GLY A 623 -19.75 -26.98 17.08
CA GLY A 623 -21.14 -27.44 17.01
C GLY A 623 -21.55 -27.81 15.58
N ALA A 624 -22.42 -28.83 15.45
CA ALA A 624 -22.91 -29.36 14.16
C ALA A 624 -21.84 -29.62 13.09
N THR A 625 -20.58 -29.92 13.47
CA THR A 625 -19.50 -30.20 12.53
C THR A 625 -19.35 -31.70 12.30
N GLU A 626 -19.65 -32.16 11.08
CA GLU A 626 -19.55 -33.57 10.71
C GLU A 626 -18.11 -34.09 10.70
N ARG A 627 -17.93 -35.37 11.06
CA ARG A 627 -16.60 -35.99 11.21
C ARG A 627 -15.85 -36.13 9.88
N SER A 628 -16.56 -36.14 8.76
CA SER A 628 -15.99 -36.14 7.41
C SER A 628 -15.38 -34.80 7.01
N ASN A 629 -15.81 -33.67 7.60
CA ASN A 629 -15.29 -32.34 7.29
C ASN A 629 -14.02 -31.98 8.09
N MET A 630 -13.52 -32.91 8.91
CA MET A 630 -12.46 -32.63 9.88
C MET A 630 -11.07 -33.05 9.35
N PRO A 631 -10.06 -32.16 9.40
CA PRO A 631 -8.71 -32.46 8.91
C PRO A 631 -7.99 -33.53 9.72
N SER A 632 -7.00 -34.16 9.09
CA SER A 632 -6.18 -35.17 9.76
C SER A 632 -5.29 -34.58 10.86
N PHE A 633 -4.92 -35.40 11.85
CA PHE A 633 -3.93 -35.02 12.87
C PHE A 633 -2.59 -34.56 12.27
N GLY A 634 -2.15 -35.20 11.18
CA GLY A 634 -0.93 -34.81 10.46
C GLY A 634 -1.05 -33.42 9.85
N TRP A 635 -2.19 -33.11 9.22
CA TRP A 635 -2.50 -31.78 8.69
C TRP A 635 -2.50 -30.72 9.79
N LEU A 636 -3.25 -30.94 10.88
CA LEU A 636 -3.30 -30.01 12.02
C LEU A 636 -1.92 -29.74 12.66
N LYS A 637 -1.03 -30.74 12.64
CA LYS A 637 0.37 -30.57 13.07
C LYS A 637 1.15 -29.65 12.12
N ARG A 638 1.04 -29.84 10.79
CA ARG A 638 1.65 -28.93 9.79
C ARG A 638 1.15 -27.50 9.99
N CYS A 639 -0.16 -27.33 10.13
CA CYS A 639 -0.79 -26.03 10.38
C CYS A 639 -0.19 -25.30 11.58
N TYR A 640 -0.06 -25.96 12.75
CA TYR A 640 0.56 -25.34 13.93
C TYR A 640 2.06 -24.98 13.72
N GLN A 641 2.77 -25.68 12.83
CA GLN A 641 4.15 -25.33 12.45
C GLN A 641 4.19 -24.11 11.51
N MET A 642 3.22 -23.98 10.59
CA MET A 642 3.12 -22.89 9.61
C MET A 642 2.62 -21.55 10.17
N ILE A 643 1.87 -21.54 11.27
CA ILE A 643 1.42 -20.28 11.92
C ILE A 643 2.63 -19.53 12.48
N ASP A 644 2.75 -18.22 12.25
CA ASP A 644 3.87 -17.42 12.76
C ASP A 644 3.99 -17.48 14.31
N ARG A 645 5.18 -17.23 14.83
CA ARG A 645 5.46 -17.03 16.26
C ARG A 645 4.70 -15.83 16.84
N ARG A 646 4.43 -14.80 16.03
CA ARG A 646 3.64 -13.59 16.29
C ARG A 646 2.19 -13.93 16.62
N LEU A 647 1.47 -14.57 15.69
CA LEU A 647 0.10 -15.04 15.90
C LEU A 647 -0.02 -15.97 17.12
N ARG A 648 0.95 -16.87 17.34
CA ARG A 648 1.00 -17.75 18.53
C ARG A 648 1.33 -17.01 19.83
N LYS A 649 1.98 -15.84 19.79
CA LYS A 649 2.21 -14.94 20.94
C LYS A 649 0.93 -14.17 21.30
N ASN A 650 0.34 -13.48 20.33
CA ASN A 650 -0.72 -12.48 20.49
C ASN A 650 -2.09 -13.09 20.85
N LEU A 651 -2.33 -14.36 20.54
CA LEU A 651 -3.53 -15.08 20.99
C LEU A 651 -3.63 -15.02 22.53
N LYS A 652 -4.69 -14.45 23.11
CA LYS A 652 -4.95 -14.49 24.57
C LYS A 652 -5.64 -15.78 24.99
N GLY A 653 -6.69 -16.16 24.26
CA GLY A 653 -7.50 -17.34 24.53
C GLY A 653 -7.93 -18.03 23.24
N LEU A 654 -7.97 -19.37 23.27
CA LEU A 654 -8.55 -20.23 22.24
C LEU A 654 -9.71 -21.00 22.87
N TYR A 655 -10.94 -20.59 22.58
CA TYR A 655 -12.15 -21.19 23.14
C TYR A 655 -12.68 -22.24 22.15
N LEU A 656 -12.57 -23.52 22.50
CA LEU A 656 -13.10 -24.62 21.71
C LEU A 656 -14.51 -24.94 22.19
N VAL A 657 -15.51 -24.46 21.46
CA VAL A 657 -16.94 -24.50 21.82
C VAL A 657 -17.58 -25.77 21.25
N HIS A 658 -18.40 -26.46 22.05
CA HIS A 658 -18.98 -27.78 21.76
C HIS A 658 -17.96 -28.89 21.45
N PRO A 659 -16.96 -29.15 22.31
CA PRO A 659 -15.87 -30.07 22.00
C PRO A 659 -16.30 -31.55 22.03
N THR A 660 -16.34 -32.16 20.85
CA THR A 660 -16.54 -33.62 20.70
C THR A 660 -15.39 -34.44 21.30
N PHE A 661 -15.64 -35.73 21.56
CA PHE A 661 -14.62 -36.67 22.01
C PHE A 661 -13.41 -36.74 21.06
N TRP A 662 -13.64 -36.62 19.75
CA TRP A 662 -12.60 -36.57 18.72
C TRP A 662 -11.72 -35.32 18.87
N LEU A 663 -12.32 -34.14 19.02
CA LEU A 663 -11.58 -32.88 19.21
C LEU A 663 -10.75 -32.90 20.50
N LYS A 664 -11.34 -33.36 21.62
CA LYS A 664 -10.62 -33.55 22.90
C LYS A 664 -9.42 -34.48 22.74
N THR A 665 -9.59 -35.59 22.03
CA THR A 665 -8.53 -36.58 21.76
C THR A 665 -7.37 -35.96 20.98
N ILE A 666 -7.65 -35.18 19.93
CA ILE A 666 -6.60 -34.52 19.14
C ILE A 666 -5.90 -33.40 19.91
N VAL A 667 -6.62 -32.62 20.72
CA VAL A 667 -5.98 -31.64 21.64
C VAL A 667 -5.02 -32.33 22.61
N ILE A 668 -5.36 -33.51 23.11
CA ILE A 668 -4.46 -34.33 23.95
C ILE A 668 -3.25 -34.84 23.14
N MET A 669 -3.45 -35.36 21.93
CA MET A 669 -2.38 -35.88 21.07
C MET A 669 -1.43 -34.81 20.52
N THR A 670 -1.90 -33.57 20.32
CA THR A 670 -1.06 -32.44 19.86
C THR A 670 -0.23 -31.83 21.00
N ARG A 671 -0.64 -32.02 22.26
CA ARG A 671 -0.03 -31.44 23.46
C ARG A 671 1.49 -31.61 23.62
N PRO A 672 2.13 -32.72 23.18
CA PRO A 672 3.60 -32.85 23.19
C PRO A 672 4.33 -31.99 22.14
N PHE A 673 3.64 -31.59 21.07
CA PHE A 673 4.21 -30.85 19.94
C PHE A 673 3.90 -29.33 19.99
N ILE A 674 2.99 -28.93 20.86
CA ILE A 674 2.55 -27.54 21.06
C ILE A 674 3.20 -26.97 22.32
N SER A 675 3.58 -25.68 22.28
CA SER A 675 4.28 -25.06 23.42
C SER A 675 3.38 -24.99 24.67
N SER A 676 3.94 -25.26 25.85
CA SER A 676 3.19 -25.19 27.12
C SER A 676 2.63 -23.80 27.44
N LYS A 677 3.14 -22.74 26.80
CA LYS A 677 2.57 -21.39 26.84
C LYS A 677 1.30 -21.27 25.99
N PHE A 678 1.24 -21.95 24.84
CA PHE A 678 0.05 -21.98 23.97
C PHE A 678 -1.04 -22.88 24.54
N THR A 679 -0.70 -24.07 25.05
CA THR A 679 -1.67 -25.01 25.66
C THR A 679 -2.44 -24.41 26.83
N ARG A 680 -1.88 -23.42 27.55
CA ARG A 680 -2.58 -22.68 28.64
C ARG A 680 -3.61 -21.65 28.15
N LYS A 681 -3.62 -21.31 26.85
CA LYS A 681 -4.59 -20.41 26.22
C LYS A 681 -5.85 -21.15 25.79
N LEU A 682 -5.74 -22.46 25.54
CA LEU A 682 -6.83 -23.32 25.12
C LEU A 682 -7.78 -23.60 26.29
N ARG A 683 -9.06 -23.33 26.08
CA ARG A 683 -10.16 -23.65 27.00
C ARG A 683 -11.25 -24.40 26.23
N PHE A 684 -11.82 -25.41 26.87
CA PHE A 684 -13.03 -26.07 26.37
C PHE A 684 -14.25 -25.31 26.92
N VAL A 685 -15.25 -25.10 26.08
CA VAL A 685 -16.51 -24.42 26.41
C VAL A 685 -17.65 -25.31 25.92
N TYR A 686 -18.62 -25.60 26.77
CA TYR A 686 -19.62 -26.64 26.52
C TYR A 686 -20.92 -26.14 25.90
N SER A 687 -21.22 -24.85 26.08
CA SER A 687 -22.41 -24.20 25.53
C SER A 687 -22.17 -22.74 25.15
N LEU A 688 -23.08 -22.18 24.34
CA LEU A 688 -23.08 -20.75 24.00
C LEU A 688 -23.33 -19.87 25.24
N LYS A 689 -24.08 -20.40 26.21
CA LYS A 689 -24.30 -19.78 27.54
C LYS A 689 -23.04 -19.75 28.43
N GLU A 690 -22.15 -20.74 28.31
CA GLU A 690 -20.82 -20.65 28.94
C GLU A 690 -19.95 -19.63 28.20
N LEU A 691 -20.01 -19.61 26.86
CA LEU A 691 -19.27 -18.65 26.02
C LEU A 691 -19.66 -17.19 26.32
N SER A 692 -20.95 -16.90 26.53
CA SER A 692 -21.44 -15.55 26.86
C SER A 692 -20.99 -15.04 28.23
N SER A 693 -20.50 -15.91 29.11
CA SER A 693 -19.85 -15.53 30.37
C SER A 693 -18.36 -15.19 30.22
N LEU A 694 -17.79 -15.46 29.04
CA LEU A 694 -16.35 -15.36 28.75
C LEU A 694 -16.04 -14.25 27.73
N ILE A 695 -16.96 -13.95 26.81
CA ILE A 695 -16.87 -12.86 25.82
C ILE A 695 -18.26 -12.22 25.60
N PRO A 696 -18.34 -10.92 25.23
CA PRO A 696 -19.58 -10.33 24.73
C PRO A 696 -19.99 -11.03 23.42
N LEU A 697 -21.29 -11.30 23.26
CA LEU A 697 -21.83 -11.97 22.06
C LEU A 697 -22.57 -11.02 21.12
N ASP A 698 -22.70 -9.74 21.48
CA ASP A 698 -23.54 -8.73 20.81
C ASP A 698 -23.15 -8.46 19.34
N HIS A 699 -21.93 -8.86 18.96
CA HIS A 699 -21.39 -8.78 17.60
C HIS A 699 -20.85 -10.12 17.08
N VAL A 700 -21.11 -11.24 17.78
CA VAL A 700 -20.53 -12.56 17.48
C VAL A 700 -21.47 -13.34 16.54
N CYS A 701 -21.08 -13.44 15.27
CA CYS A 701 -21.82 -14.18 14.24
C CYS A 701 -21.74 -15.71 14.43
N ILE A 702 -22.61 -16.24 15.29
CA ILE A 702 -22.78 -17.69 15.50
C ILE A 702 -23.67 -18.27 14.38
N PRO A 703 -23.23 -19.30 13.63
CA PRO A 703 -24.06 -19.98 12.64
C PRO A 703 -25.30 -20.64 13.25
N ASP A 704 -26.43 -20.64 12.55
CA ASP A 704 -27.70 -21.18 13.08
C ASP A 704 -27.57 -22.67 13.46
N LYS A 705 -26.93 -23.48 12.60
CA LYS A 705 -26.56 -24.89 12.92
C LYS A 705 -25.85 -25.08 14.26
N VAL A 706 -25.12 -24.07 14.76
CA VAL A 706 -24.41 -24.14 16.06
C VAL A 706 -25.35 -23.75 17.21
N LYS A 707 -26.37 -22.92 16.96
CA LYS A 707 -27.46 -22.62 17.91
C LYS A 707 -28.40 -23.82 18.04
N ASP A 708 -28.85 -24.36 16.91
CA ASP A 708 -29.67 -25.58 16.84
C ASP A 708 -29.03 -26.70 17.67
N TYR A 709 -27.71 -26.85 17.56
CA TYR A 709 -26.91 -27.84 18.30
C TYR A 709 -26.63 -27.48 19.78
N ASP A 710 -26.72 -26.22 20.19
CA ASP A 710 -26.72 -25.81 21.61
C ASP A 710 -28.08 -26.12 22.23
N GLU A 711 -29.17 -25.90 21.50
CA GLU A 711 -30.55 -26.20 21.92
C GLU A 711 -30.82 -27.71 22.00
N ASP A 712 -30.48 -28.50 20.97
CA ASP A 712 -30.54 -29.97 20.96
C ASP A 712 -29.77 -30.60 22.15
N LEU A 713 -28.68 -29.96 22.60
CA LEU A 713 -27.87 -30.43 23.73
C LEU A 713 -28.50 -30.18 25.11
N PHE A 714 -29.56 -29.37 25.20
CA PHE A 714 -30.24 -29.02 26.45
C PHE A 714 -31.70 -29.52 26.54
N ASP A 715 -32.31 -29.93 25.43
CA ASP A 715 -33.61 -30.64 25.44
C ASP A 715 -33.46 -32.16 25.79
N ASP A 716 -32.22 -32.66 25.88
CA ASP A 716 -31.86 -34.07 26.21
C ASP A 716 -31.41 -34.27 27.69
N GLU A 717 -31.53 -33.25 28.58
CA GLU A 717 -31.26 -33.31 30.05
C GLU A 717 -32.52 -33.29 30.94
#